data_AF-A0A034VKQ7-F1
#
_entry.id   AF-A0A034VKQ7-F1
#
_cell.length_a   1.000
_cell.length_b   1.000
_cell.length_c   1.000
_cell.angle_alpha   90.00
_cell.angle_beta   90.00
_cell.angle_gamma   90.00
#
_symmetry.space_group_name_H-M   'P 1'
#
loop_
_entity.id
_entity.type
_entity.pdbx_description
1 polymer ?
#
loop_
_entity_poly.entity_id
_entity_poly.type
_entity_poly.pdbx_seq_one_letter_code
_entity_poly.pdbx_strand_id
1 'polypeptide(L)'
;LVSLPTLEQLQNQTAAYDTVYANGYIERGGSAEINNLPLLTAECTAAVALTAVGGNFVVRAFDMFLSDTRNILSSTAANFNTFSIYRSKYTPVYSSEYYVIFKDKLKNAAVNKIKPAKEYIKGYVRTSAKVMLPQLIKFADTRSAINTDNVITRMEKCPDVPLDIPQSQISEKSTHTQDDPAPVEKSWAQQVSEVSENTESEIGEIQEPTTDVLEEIDTNETESAVKVIDMSTLEFIKTNIDMAYYERDVPLDRMELAELKGRNDLESYWHGNELYRTMWAVPRKDYEVDDKPIRVMRNSVMERIELWRINESTIYNVYRAFYNTYIIPNFDKNLLRQYCHNHQENFGVIDSNTGQFVVKPKDLCGKYEKGLNGDIFINLTYKNDSYKDLVTDTRGFILVGNSTKLMQDPKLYSRVKNFDVMNMQMIKLCLVSGVPGCGKTFYIMQSATINDLIVTTTKENCEDIKTRCPKMKNNVRTIHSVILHGYNNTVNTMYVDEALMAHIGEIMLVANKVDCSNLVLIGDEQQIPFISRNKLFPAKYFSPEKFCYKKAYMNMSRRVPLDVARYYSTEYKNGFDTTNKKINTVKLFKVANYQTLDKKSLFLVFKQAEKSMLKVAGFERVFTVHEYQGKQAKNINVYRDSIHLNDMIYDSDPHILVALTRHTETFCYYTRNDNDKLSKIIRKIMLQDYTILTGGATSYDHYLRRNLHYTGPMYEHEVSRGLSIDLPRFEMIKQNYEDRVNKRFRIKFREKNFSLAYVQAWYDQILPGNSVHDYTYDPTILQNSELDIQISGQITLDTGKSSIIRRKYDTLRPVLRTAIGNERPKTQKESLLAFQKRNDNVPQLNVINDVQTVVNLMMDKFKQYIDPAKLDLYNSYTTLPIESNSESIDLWLKNQAKKNVTPNDLFLDEIPLTRYDFMIKPRPKVDTTTDAPYNYSALQTIAYHPQFVNQLLCPLFRDLKERLLAVLDKRILIYTDIDNLQFADTLTKIFPDGLESCEKYELDISKYDKSQGEIALEFDCAIMRKFGISEGIISLWRTAHGCTTLFDRSAGLKADVVFQRKSGDPFTFLGNTLHLMAVTAIAVDLRTIKCAVFAGDDSVLFTQESISLETVDVFQSVFNLEAKLFKRKYAYFCSKFLIFDEHWFFVPDLVKLVSKLGRRDLRNWEHAEEYRISLKDLLTDINNKNLMSVLNAAMAERYPSDIYDHSLLVSALIRLVASKENFLKLYFSEKNDRLCYDPSLPTTDW
;
A
#
# COMPACT_ATOMS: atom_id res chain seq x y z
N LEU A 1 24.75 39.61 -22.63
CA LEU A 1 25.43 39.01 -23.80
C LEU A 1 26.40 40.04 -24.36
N VAL A 2 27.71 39.81 -24.26
CA VAL A 2 28.73 40.58 -24.99
C VAL A 2 29.22 39.70 -26.15
N SER A 3 29.54 40.30 -27.29
CA SER A 3 30.08 39.57 -28.44
C SER A 3 31.39 38.87 -28.08
N LEU A 4 31.51 37.57 -28.40
CA LEU A 4 32.78 36.87 -28.36
C LEU A 4 33.78 37.55 -29.31
N PRO A 5 35.06 37.66 -28.95
CA PRO A 5 36.07 38.25 -29.82
C PRO A 5 36.25 37.43 -31.09
N THR A 6 36.54 38.09 -32.22
CA THR A 6 36.79 37.40 -33.49
C THR A 6 38.11 36.62 -33.45
N LEU A 7 38.28 35.65 -34.35
CA LEU A 7 39.47 34.80 -34.38
C LEU A 7 40.77 35.62 -34.52
N GLU A 8 40.73 36.71 -35.28
CA GLU A 8 41.85 37.65 -35.45
C GLU A 8 42.18 38.42 -34.16
N GLN A 9 41.19 38.75 -33.33
CA GLN A 9 41.42 39.40 -32.04
C GLN A 9 42.12 38.46 -31.04
N LEU A 10 41.82 37.15 -31.10
CA LEU A 10 42.50 36.12 -30.30
C LEU A 10 43.91 35.82 -30.82
N GLN A 11 44.13 35.82 -32.14
CA GLN A 11 45.46 35.58 -32.73
C GLN A 11 46.48 36.71 -32.44
N ASN A 12 46.01 37.91 -32.14
CA ASN A 12 46.87 39.05 -31.80
C ASN A 12 47.21 39.17 -30.29
N GLN A 13 46.72 38.29 -29.43
CA GLN A 13 47.11 38.27 -28.01
C GLN A 13 48.45 37.54 -27.81
N THR A 14 49.44 38.26 -27.29
CA THR A 14 50.78 37.73 -26.98
C THR A 14 50.88 37.03 -25.62
N ALA A 15 49.80 36.99 -24.84
CA ALA A 15 49.73 36.29 -23.58
C ALA A 15 49.48 34.78 -23.81
N ALA A 16 50.34 33.94 -23.23
CA ALA A 16 50.17 32.49 -23.24
C ALA A 16 49.72 32.02 -21.85
N TYR A 17 48.65 31.22 -21.79
CA TYR A 17 47.93 30.87 -20.55
C TYR A 17 48.23 29.45 -20.07
N ASP A 18 48.44 29.25 -18.77
CA ASP A 18 48.74 27.94 -18.17
C ASP A 18 47.58 26.93 -18.28
N THR A 19 46.33 27.39 -18.43
CA THR A 19 45.20 26.54 -18.80
C THR A 19 44.17 27.32 -19.62
N VAL A 20 43.74 26.74 -20.74
CA VAL A 20 42.69 27.27 -21.62
C VAL A 20 41.44 26.39 -21.53
N TYR A 21 40.26 27.01 -21.53
CA TYR A 21 38.95 26.34 -21.54
C TYR A 21 38.12 26.80 -22.75
N ALA A 22 37.45 25.87 -23.43
CA ALA A 22 36.62 26.11 -24.61
C ALA A 22 35.28 25.37 -24.50
N ASN A 23 34.20 25.97 -25.02
CA ASN A 23 32.83 25.49 -24.77
C ASN A 23 32.29 24.55 -25.85
N GLY A 24 32.86 24.55 -27.07
CA GLY A 24 32.59 23.57 -28.13
C GLY A 24 31.14 23.48 -28.59
N TYR A 25 30.32 24.50 -28.29
CA TYR A 25 28.86 24.39 -28.38
C TYR A 25 28.17 25.73 -28.66
N ILE A 26 27.23 25.69 -29.62
CA ILE A 26 26.28 26.74 -29.97
C ILE A 26 24.86 26.23 -29.71
N GLU A 27 24.09 26.98 -28.93
CA GLU A 27 22.78 26.60 -28.43
C GLU A 27 21.65 26.84 -29.45
N ARG A 28 21.58 26.00 -30.49
CA ARG A 28 20.43 25.92 -31.41
C ARG A 28 20.08 24.47 -31.75
N GLY A 29 18.79 24.12 -31.68
CA GLY A 29 18.30 22.75 -31.84
C GLY A 29 18.61 22.15 -33.21
N GLY A 30 19.34 21.03 -33.22
CA GLY A 30 19.77 20.34 -34.44
C GLY A 30 20.83 19.28 -34.16
N SER A 31 21.48 18.79 -35.22
CA SER A 31 22.61 17.85 -35.14
C SER A 31 23.81 18.51 -34.47
N ALA A 32 24.09 18.15 -33.21
CA ALA A 32 25.09 18.83 -32.39
C ALA A 32 26.52 18.72 -32.94
N GLU A 33 26.89 17.63 -33.63
CA GLU A 33 28.25 17.47 -34.13
C GLU A 33 28.56 18.38 -35.33
N ILE A 34 27.68 18.38 -36.34
CA ILE A 34 27.91 19.09 -37.62
C ILE A 34 27.89 20.59 -37.38
N ASN A 35 26.92 21.08 -36.60
CA ASN A 35 26.74 22.52 -36.36
C ASN A 35 27.89 23.12 -35.54
N ASN A 36 28.53 22.34 -34.66
CA ASN A 36 29.63 22.80 -33.82
C ASN A 36 31.03 22.53 -34.41
N LEU A 37 31.14 21.74 -35.48
CA LEU A 37 32.43 21.41 -36.11
C LEU A 37 33.28 22.65 -36.50
N PRO A 38 32.71 23.75 -37.04
CA PRO A 38 33.47 24.97 -37.32
C PRO A 38 33.98 25.66 -36.06
N LEU A 39 33.15 25.74 -35.01
CA LEU A 39 33.52 26.35 -33.72
C LEU A 39 34.60 25.52 -33.03
N LEU A 40 34.46 24.19 -32.98
CA LEU A 40 35.46 23.29 -32.41
C LEU A 40 36.80 23.41 -33.15
N THR A 41 36.79 23.55 -34.48
CA THR A 41 37.99 23.80 -35.28
C THR A 41 38.65 25.13 -34.89
N ALA A 42 37.86 26.20 -34.76
CA ALA A 42 38.32 27.52 -34.37
C ALA A 42 38.91 27.55 -32.95
N GLU A 43 38.17 27.04 -31.96
CA GLU A 43 38.60 26.97 -30.55
C GLU A 43 39.85 26.10 -30.37
N CYS A 44 39.92 24.91 -31.00
CA CYS A 44 41.11 24.08 -30.94
C CYS A 44 42.34 24.74 -31.58
N THR A 45 42.16 25.47 -32.70
CA THR A 45 43.26 26.20 -33.35
C THR A 45 43.74 27.36 -32.47
N ALA A 46 42.82 28.16 -31.92
CA ALA A 46 43.14 29.26 -31.02
C ALA A 46 43.82 28.77 -29.73
N ALA A 47 43.33 27.69 -29.12
CA ALA A 47 43.91 27.14 -27.90
C ALA A 47 45.33 26.57 -28.12
N VAL A 48 45.62 25.98 -29.28
CA VAL A 48 46.99 25.55 -29.64
C VAL A 48 47.94 26.74 -29.73
N ALA A 49 47.48 27.92 -30.16
CA ALA A 49 48.28 29.14 -30.05
C ALA A 49 48.39 29.62 -28.58
N LEU A 50 47.25 29.89 -27.94
CA LEU A 50 47.12 30.61 -26.67
C LEU A 50 47.58 29.85 -25.40
N THR A 51 47.68 28.51 -25.43
CA THR A 51 48.15 27.77 -24.24
C THR A 51 49.68 27.96 -24.08
N ALA A 52 50.17 28.13 -22.85
CA ALA A 52 51.62 28.15 -22.54
C ALA A 52 52.27 26.78 -22.75
N VAL A 53 53.59 26.71 -22.96
CA VAL A 53 54.32 25.43 -23.02
C VAL A 53 54.34 24.82 -21.62
N GLY A 54 53.84 23.59 -21.48
CA GLY A 54 53.52 22.97 -20.19
C GLY A 54 52.08 23.22 -19.69
N GLY A 55 51.33 24.11 -20.32
CA GLY A 55 49.93 24.40 -19.98
C GLY A 55 48.93 23.35 -20.49
N ASN A 56 47.69 23.44 -20.01
CA ASN A 56 46.60 22.50 -20.31
C ASN A 56 45.52 23.12 -21.21
N PHE A 57 44.75 22.29 -21.90
CA PHE A 57 43.58 22.72 -22.68
C PHE A 57 42.40 21.76 -22.45
N VAL A 58 41.23 22.32 -22.15
CA VAL A 58 39.98 21.56 -21.99
C VAL A 58 38.93 22.09 -22.97
N VAL A 59 38.33 21.20 -23.75
CA VAL A 59 37.23 21.53 -24.67
C VAL A 59 36.07 20.55 -24.53
N ARG A 60 34.84 21.07 -24.59
CA ARG A 60 33.62 20.27 -24.68
C ARG A 60 33.48 19.72 -26.10
N ALA A 61 33.06 18.47 -26.26
CA ALA A 61 32.78 17.86 -27.55
C ALA A 61 31.50 17.02 -27.46
N PHE A 62 30.71 17.02 -28.53
CA PHE A 62 29.46 16.25 -28.63
C PHE A 62 29.57 15.21 -29.74
N ASP A 63 28.90 14.06 -29.55
CA ASP A 63 28.77 12.96 -30.52
C ASP A 63 30.10 12.26 -30.93
N MET A 64 31.04 12.97 -31.54
CA MET A 64 32.34 12.48 -32.05
C MET A 64 32.27 11.32 -33.08
N PHE A 65 31.13 11.14 -33.76
CA PHE A 65 30.90 10.07 -34.74
C PHE A 65 31.48 10.40 -36.13
N LEU A 66 31.74 11.66 -36.46
CA LEU A 66 32.34 12.07 -37.72
C LEU A 66 33.87 11.86 -37.74
N SER A 67 34.42 11.59 -38.93
CA SER A 67 35.87 11.49 -39.14
C SER A 67 36.60 12.77 -38.75
N ASP A 68 35.96 13.92 -38.97
CA ASP A 68 36.65 15.21 -38.99
C ASP A 68 36.76 15.81 -37.60
N THR A 69 35.73 15.64 -36.76
CA THR A 69 35.81 15.81 -35.31
C THR A 69 36.99 15.02 -34.72
N ARG A 70 37.13 13.73 -35.12
CA ARG A 70 38.26 12.88 -34.68
C ARG A 70 39.60 13.37 -35.26
N ASN A 71 39.62 13.86 -36.51
CA ASN A 71 40.82 14.45 -37.13
C ASN A 71 41.30 15.67 -36.33
N ILE A 72 40.43 16.66 -36.10
CA ILE A 72 40.74 17.91 -35.36
C ILE A 72 41.28 17.60 -33.96
N LEU A 73 40.56 16.78 -33.19
CA LEU A 73 40.97 16.42 -31.82
C LEU A 73 42.30 15.65 -31.80
N SER A 74 42.54 14.76 -32.78
CA SER A 74 43.82 14.03 -32.90
C SER A 74 45.01 14.90 -33.34
N SER A 75 44.77 15.92 -34.18
CA SER A 75 45.77 16.91 -34.58
C SER A 75 46.08 17.88 -33.44
N THR A 76 45.07 18.27 -32.67
CA THR A 76 45.24 19.02 -31.42
C THR A 76 46.07 18.23 -30.42
N ALA A 77 45.76 16.94 -30.21
CA ALA A 77 46.49 16.05 -29.29
C ALA A 77 48.00 15.96 -29.56
N ALA A 78 48.44 16.10 -30.82
CA ALA A 78 49.87 16.10 -31.15
C ALA A 78 50.63 17.33 -30.61
N ASN A 79 49.94 18.42 -30.28
CA ASN A 79 50.55 19.60 -29.64
C ASN A 79 50.71 19.44 -28.12
N PHE A 80 50.27 18.32 -27.53
CA PHE A 80 50.25 18.10 -26.08
C PHE A 80 50.96 16.79 -25.68
N ASN A 81 51.36 16.72 -24.42
CA ASN A 81 52.05 15.56 -23.88
C ASN A 81 51.09 14.38 -23.72
N THR A 82 49.93 14.61 -23.09
CA THR A 82 48.86 13.61 -22.95
C THR A 82 47.52 14.20 -23.35
N PHE A 83 46.57 13.33 -23.70
CA PHE A 83 45.18 13.71 -23.86
C PHE A 83 44.27 12.61 -23.31
N SER A 84 43.04 12.97 -22.95
CA SER A 84 42.07 12.08 -22.32
C SER A 84 40.63 12.55 -22.57
N ILE A 85 39.67 11.64 -22.52
CA ILE A 85 38.25 11.90 -22.78
C ILE A 85 37.46 11.47 -21.54
N TYR A 86 36.61 12.35 -21.02
CA TYR A 86 35.74 12.09 -19.88
C TYR A 86 34.30 12.46 -20.18
N ARG A 87 33.35 11.73 -19.60
CA ARG A 87 31.93 12.09 -19.53
C ARG A 87 31.59 12.36 -18.08
N SER A 88 30.90 13.46 -17.78
CA SER A 88 30.54 13.79 -16.41
C SER A 88 29.48 12.83 -15.87
N LYS A 89 29.54 12.47 -14.59
CA LYS A 89 28.44 11.74 -13.91
C LYS A 89 27.12 12.54 -13.86
N TYR A 90 27.20 13.86 -14.11
CA TYR A 90 26.06 14.76 -14.21
C TYR A 90 25.58 14.97 -15.66
N THR A 91 26.32 14.50 -16.66
CA THR A 91 25.85 14.50 -18.06
C THR A 91 24.65 13.54 -18.16
N PRO A 92 23.46 14.00 -18.61
CA PRO A 92 22.29 13.14 -18.73
C PRO A 92 22.56 11.93 -19.63
N VAL A 93 21.93 10.79 -19.33
CA VAL A 93 22.19 9.51 -20.02
C VAL A 93 22.05 9.60 -21.55
N TYR A 94 21.13 10.44 -22.02
CA TYR A 94 20.86 10.72 -23.44
C TYR A 94 21.75 11.82 -24.07
N SER A 95 22.58 12.52 -23.30
CA SER A 95 23.48 13.56 -23.79
C SER A 95 24.84 12.97 -24.20
N SER A 96 25.21 13.11 -25.47
CA SER A 96 26.48 12.64 -26.05
C SER A 96 27.66 13.60 -25.80
N GLU A 97 27.60 14.34 -24.69
CA GLU A 97 28.59 15.29 -24.22
C GLU A 97 29.82 14.61 -23.61
N TYR A 98 31.00 15.11 -23.96
CA TYR A 98 32.28 14.74 -23.41
C TYR A 98 33.15 15.99 -23.16
N TYR A 99 34.10 15.88 -22.25
CA TYR A 99 35.19 16.82 -22.07
C TYR A 99 36.49 16.17 -22.55
N VAL A 100 37.14 16.78 -23.53
CA VAL A 100 38.45 16.37 -24.03
C VAL A 100 39.50 17.22 -23.34
N ILE A 101 40.40 16.56 -22.59
CA ILE A 101 41.39 17.19 -21.73
C ILE A 101 42.77 16.87 -22.27
N PHE A 102 43.44 17.89 -22.81
CA PHE A 102 44.82 17.88 -23.27
C PHE A 102 45.73 18.46 -22.17
N LYS A 103 46.86 17.82 -21.88
CA LYS A 103 47.78 18.24 -20.82
C LYS A 103 49.22 18.37 -21.30
N ASP A 104 49.92 19.32 -20.68
CA ASP A 104 51.30 19.73 -20.93
C ASP A 104 51.57 19.99 -22.43
N LYS A 105 51.21 21.19 -22.93
CA LYS A 105 51.51 21.61 -24.31
C LYS A 105 53.01 21.49 -24.60
N LEU A 106 53.34 20.80 -25.68
CA LEU A 106 54.70 20.60 -26.15
C LEU A 106 55.24 21.86 -26.85
N LYS A 107 56.56 22.06 -26.78
CA LYS A 107 57.23 23.15 -27.50
C LYS A 107 57.12 23.02 -29.03
N ASN A 108 57.09 21.78 -29.54
CA ASN A 108 56.91 21.42 -30.95
C ASN A 108 55.85 20.31 -31.05
N ALA A 109 55.06 20.29 -32.13
CA ALA A 109 54.04 19.27 -32.34
C ALA A 109 54.63 17.87 -32.61
N ALA A 110 54.24 16.89 -31.81
CA ALA A 110 54.60 15.48 -31.97
C ALA A 110 53.68 14.80 -32.99
N VAL A 111 53.89 15.08 -34.29
CA VAL A 111 53.05 14.60 -35.42
C VAL A 111 52.83 13.08 -35.42
N ASN A 112 53.79 12.30 -34.90
CA ASN A 112 53.66 10.86 -34.74
C ASN A 112 52.56 10.41 -33.75
N LYS A 113 52.10 11.29 -32.84
CA LYS A 113 50.98 11.03 -31.91
C LYS A 113 49.60 11.10 -32.58
N ILE A 114 49.43 11.75 -33.73
CA ILE A 114 48.12 11.95 -34.37
C ILE A 114 47.42 10.60 -34.63
N LYS A 115 48.12 9.64 -35.23
CA LYS A 115 47.54 8.33 -35.57
C LYS A 115 47.15 7.51 -34.32
N PRO A 116 48.00 7.34 -33.29
CA PRO A 116 47.59 6.77 -32.00
C PRO A 116 46.41 7.49 -31.34
N ALA A 117 46.39 8.82 -31.34
CA ALA A 117 45.30 9.60 -30.75
C ALA A 117 43.97 9.36 -31.47
N LYS A 118 43.98 9.34 -32.81
CA LYS A 118 42.79 9.07 -33.62
C LYS A 118 42.21 7.67 -33.36
N GLU A 119 43.04 6.63 -33.26
CA GLU A 119 42.59 5.27 -32.93
C GLU A 119 42.09 5.14 -31.47
N TYR A 120 42.67 5.87 -30.52
CA TYR A 120 42.15 5.93 -29.14
C TYR A 120 40.75 6.57 -29.07
N ILE A 121 40.55 7.74 -29.71
CA ILE A 121 39.24 8.41 -29.78
C ILE A 121 38.22 7.46 -30.43
N LYS A 122 38.59 6.82 -31.53
CA LYS A 122 37.78 5.84 -32.26
C LYS A 122 37.35 4.66 -31.38
N GLY A 123 38.28 4.06 -30.63
CA GLY A 123 38.00 2.97 -29.71
C GLY A 123 37.09 3.39 -28.54
N TYR A 124 37.31 4.59 -28.00
CA TYR A 124 36.47 5.16 -26.94
C TYR A 124 35.02 5.36 -27.41
N VAL A 125 34.82 6.06 -28.54
CA VAL A 125 33.49 6.31 -29.14
C VAL A 125 32.76 5.00 -29.45
N ARG A 126 33.44 4.00 -30.00
CA ARG A 126 32.87 2.65 -30.27
C ARG A 126 32.37 1.97 -28.99
N THR A 127 33.11 2.08 -27.90
CA THR A 127 32.71 1.51 -26.59
C THR A 127 31.56 2.29 -25.96
N SER A 128 31.62 3.63 -25.98
CA SER A 128 30.55 4.49 -25.44
C SER A 128 29.23 4.32 -26.20
N ALA A 129 29.26 4.19 -27.53
CA ALA A 129 28.08 3.95 -28.35
C ALA A 129 27.38 2.62 -27.99
N LYS A 130 28.14 1.53 -27.77
CA LYS A 130 27.57 0.24 -27.32
C LYS A 130 26.82 0.34 -25.99
N VAL A 131 27.22 1.25 -25.09
CA VAL A 131 26.56 1.44 -23.79
C VAL A 131 25.36 2.39 -23.90
N MET A 132 25.47 3.47 -24.68
CA MET A 132 24.38 4.45 -24.80
C MET A 132 23.24 4.02 -25.72
N LEU A 133 23.50 3.29 -26.81
CA LEU A 133 22.48 2.99 -27.82
C LEU A 133 21.23 2.29 -27.24
N PRO A 134 21.32 1.23 -26.40
CA PRO A 134 20.15 0.62 -25.77
C PRO A 134 19.42 1.56 -24.78
N GLN A 135 20.15 2.48 -24.16
CA GLN A 135 19.61 3.45 -23.21
C GLN A 135 18.89 4.59 -23.93
N LEU A 136 19.37 5.00 -25.10
CA LEU A 136 18.74 5.97 -26.00
C LEU A 136 17.45 5.43 -26.61
N ILE A 137 17.45 4.17 -27.08
CA ILE A 137 16.23 3.49 -27.59
C ILE A 137 15.16 3.46 -26.49
N LYS A 138 15.49 2.92 -25.31
CA LYS A 138 14.57 2.88 -24.16
C LYS A 138 14.13 4.26 -23.65
N PHE A 139 14.85 5.33 -23.98
CA PHE A 139 14.47 6.70 -23.66
C PHE A 139 13.52 7.29 -24.73
N ALA A 140 13.79 7.06 -26.01
CA ALA A 140 12.93 7.46 -27.13
C ALA A 140 11.51 6.89 -26.99
N ASP A 141 11.41 5.60 -26.64
CA ASP A 141 10.13 4.90 -26.35
C ASP A 141 9.29 5.57 -25.24
N THR A 142 9.88 6.45 -24.41
CA THR A 142 9.23 7.03 -23.22
C THR A 142 8.94 8.53 -23.31
N ARG A 143 9.45 9.26 -24.32
CA ARG A 143 9.26 10.72 -24.44
C ARG A 143 9.23 11.21 -25.90
N SER A 144 8.04 11.55 -26.38
CA SER A 144 7.76 12.07 -27.73
C SER A 144 8.24 13.52 -28.01
N ALA A 145 9.29 14.00 -27.34
CA ALA A 145 9.65 15.43 -27.30
C ALA A 145 11.17 15.73 -27.31
N ILE A 146 12.04 14.73 -27.52
CA ILE A 146 13.50 14.91 -27.58
C ILE A 146 14.02 14.24 -28.85
N ASN A 147 14.89 14.94 -29.59
CA ASN A 147 15.36 14.54 -30.92
C ASN A 147 16.46 13.45 -30.88
N THR A 148 16.17 12.30 -30.25
CA THR A 148 17.09 11.16 -30.10
C THR A 148 17.34 10.42 -31.41
N ASP A 149 16.36 10.40 -32.32
CA ASP A 149 16.41 9.61 -33.56
C ASP A 149 17.55 10.06 -34.48
N ASN A 150 17.84 11.37 -34.50
CA ASN A 150 18.98 11.93 -35.21
C ASN A 150 20.34 11.62 -34.56
N VAL A 151 20.39 11.19 -33.29
CA VAL A 151 21.61 10.67 -32.64
C VAL A 151 21.76 9.18 -32.94
N ILE A 152 20.67 8.41 -32.79
CA ILE A 152 20.60 6.96 -33.09
C ILE A 152 21.01 6.71 -34.55
N THR A 153 20.39 7.40 -35.51
CA THR A 153 20.70 7.29 -36.95
C THR A 153 22.18 7.60 -37.27
N ARG A 154 22.85 8.46 -36.48
CA ARG A 154 24.28 8.80 -36.66
C ARG A 154 25.21 7.80 -35.97
N MET A 155 24.80 7.18 -34.86
CA MET A 155 25.51 6.02 -34.30
C MET A 155 25.46 4.83 -35.26
N GLU A 156 24.29 4.53 -35.85
CA GLU A 156 24.08 3.42 -36.79
C GLU A 156 24.86 3.61 -38.11
N LYS A 157 24.93 4.84 -38.63
CA LYS A 157 25.70 5.18 -39.83
C LYS A 157 27.20 5.33 -39.58
N CYS A 158 27.69 5.18 -38.35
CA CYS A 158 29.11 5.27 -38.04
C CYS A 158 29.81 3.92 -38.35
N PRO A 159 30.71 3.83 -39.35
CA PRO A 159 31.27 2.55 -39.83
C PRO A 159 32.08 1.77 -38.78
N ASP A 160 32.40 2.40 -37.66
CA ASP A 160 33.23 1.87 -36.60
C ASP A 160 32.42 1.23 -35.44
N VAL A 161 31.08 1.37 -35.43
CA VAL A 161 30.18 0.84 -34.39
C VAL A 161 29.55 -0.49 -34.86
N PRO A 162 29.83 -1.64 -34.22
CA PRO A 162 29.29 -2.92 -34.67
C PRO A 162 27.91 -3.18 -34.07
N LEU A 163 26.91 -3.31 -34.93
CA LEU A 163 25.50 -3.57 -34.59
C LEU A 163 25.27 -5.07 -34.31
N ASP A 164 25.70 -5.53 -33.13
CA ASP A 164 25.36 -6.86 -32.60
C ASP A 164 23.93 -6.88 -32.00
N ILE A 165 22.94 -6.36 -32.74
CA ILE A 165 21.52 -6.33 -32.36
C ILE A 165 20.78 -7.45 -33.12
N PRO A 166 20.02 -8.34 -32.45
CA PRO A 166 19.24 -9.36 -33.14
C PRO A 166 18.21 -8.74 -34.10
N GLN A 167 18.23 -9.14 -35.38
CA GLN A 167 17.34 -8.62 -36.42
C GLN A 167 15.84 -8.84 -36.12
N SER A 168 15.50 -9.71 -35.17
CA SER A 168 14.12 -9.97 -34.72
C SER A 168 13.51 -8.88 -33.82
N GLN A 169 14.23 -7.81 -33.50
CA GLN A 169 13.65 -6.58 -32.93
C GLN A 169 13.54 -5.42 -33.95
N ILE A 170 13.83 -5.69 -35.24
CA ILE A 170 13.77 -4.71 -36.33
C ILE A 170 12.77 -5.21 -37.38
N SER A 171 11.47 -5.01 -37.11
CA SER A 171 10.40 -5.39 -38.05
C SER A 171 9.29 -4.34 -38.14
N GLU A 172 9.13 -3.79 -39.35
CA GLU A 172 7.90 -3.20 -39.89
C GLU A 172 7.34 -1.94 -39.21
N LYS A 173 7.93 -0.79 -39.59
CA LYS A 173 7.12 0.37 -40.03
C LYS A 173 7.86 1.25 -41.06
N SER A 174 8.09 0.69 -42.25
CA SER A 174 8.56 1.46 -43.42
C SER A 174 8.05 0.89 -44.74
N THR A 175 7.28 1.69 -45.50
CA THR A 175 6.91 1.42 -46.89
C THR A 175 6.66 2.74 -47.65
N HIS A 176 7.68 3.21 -48.40
CA HIS A 176 7.64 4.09 -49.60
C HIS A 176 6.83 5.42 -49.57
N THR A 177 7.15 6.47 -50.36
CA THR A 177 7.93 6.65 -51.61
C THR A 177 9.36 7.19 -51.40
N GLN A 178 10.38 6.91 -52.22
CA GLN A 178 10.66 7.36 -53.62
C GLN A 178 10.77 8.90 -53.72
N ASP A 179 11.80 9.52 -54.33
CA ASP A 179 12.72 9.08 -55.42
C ASP A 179 14.25 9.35 -55.20
N ASP A 180 15.06 9.07 -56.24
CA ASP A 180 16.54 9.16 -56.42
C ASP A 180 16.85 10.06 -57.67
N PRO A 181 18.08 10.47 -58.08
CA PRO A 181 19.42 10.32 -57.47
C PRO A 181 20.35 11.58 -57.54
N ALA A 182 21.63 11.37 -57.14
CA ALA A 182 22.91 12.12 -57.33
C ALA A 182 23.05 13.20 -58.46
N PRO A 183 23.99 14.21 -58.40
CA PRO A 183 25.40 14.02 -57.97
C PRO A 183 26.24 15.19 -57.35
N VAL A 184 27.27 14.78 -56.59
CA VAL A 184 28.72 15.17 -56.62
C VAL A 184 29.21 16.64 -56.86
N GLU A 185 30.10 17.06 -55.94
CA GLU A 185 31.27 17.98 -56.03
C GLU A 185 31.31 19.43 -55.45
N LYS A 186 32.32 19.61 -54.56
CA LYS A 186 33.25 20.75 -54.32
C LYS A 186 32.78 22.14 -53.87
N SER A 187 33.51 22.57 -52.82
CA SER A 187 33.91 23.95 -52.47
C SER A 187 32.82 24.86 -51.88
N TRP A 188 33.24 25.77 -50.99
CA TRP A 188 33.20 27.21 -51.24
C TRP A 188 34.02 27.93 -50.15
N ALA A 189 35.30 28.17 -50.44
CA ALA A 189 36.17 29.03 -49.64
C ALA A 189 36.48 30.31 -50.43
N GLN A 190 35.49 31.19 -50.53
CA GLN A 190 35.57 32.58 -50.98
C GLN A 190 34.27 33.26 -50.47
N GLN A 191 34.34 34.13 -49.47
CA GLN A 191 34.81 35.53 -49.48
C GLN A 191 33.79 36.51 -50.10
N VAL A 192 33.38 37.47 -49.26
CA VAL A 192 33.32 38.92 -49.58
C VAL A 192 32.19 39.34 -50.56
N SER A 193 31.53 40.49 -50.45
CA SER A 193 31.74 41.72 -49.67
C SER A 193 30.41 42.36 -49.20
N GLU A 194 30.52 43.38 -48.32
CA GLU A 194 29.86 44.72 -48.37
C GLU A 194 28.43 44.90 -48.91
N VAL A 195 27.59 45.81 -48.41
CA VAL A 195 27.46 46.52 -47.11
C VAL A 195 26.07 47.21 -47.13
N SER A 196 25.67 47.90 -46.06
CA SER A 196 24.45 48.72 -45.87
C SER A 196 23.81 49.36 -47.13
N GLU A 197 22.48 49.57 -47.18
CA GLU A 197 21.89 50.74 -46.50
C GLU A 197 20.35 50.78 -46.29
N ASN A 198 19.98 51.60 -45.29
CA ASN A 198 18.77 52.45 -45.14
C ASN A 198 17.41 51.93 -44.61
N THR A 199 17.12 52.45 -43.40
CA THR A 199 15.89 53.15 -42.95
C THR A 199 14.57 52.39 -42.81
N GLU A 200 14.35 51.89 -41.59
CA GLU A 200 13.31 52.34 -40.64
C GLU A 200 12.07 53.11 -41.16
N SER A 201 10.88 52.67 -40.72
CA SER A 201 9.80 53.55 -40.24
C SER A 201 8.90 52.79 -39.25
N GLU A 202 8.90 53.24 -38.00
CA GLU A 202 7.75 53.52 -37.09
C GLU A 202 6.32 52.98 -37.42
N ILE A 203 5.43 52.68 -36.47
CA ILE A 203 5.49 52.61 -34.98
C ILE A 203 4.36 51.67 -34.49
N GLY A 204 4.49 51.07 -33.30
CA GLY A 204 3.48 50.18 -32.70
C GLY A 204 3.72 49.97 -31.20
N GLU A 205 3.35 50.96 -30.40
CA GLU A 205 3.75 51.13 -29.00
C GLU A 205 2.94 50.32 -27.95
N ILE A 206 3.61 49.99 -26.81
CA ILE A 206 3.10 50.09 -25.42
C ILE A 206 1.96 49.09 -25.00
N GLN A 207 1.91 48.48 -23.80
CA GLN A 207 2.67 48.61 -22.54
C GLN A 207 2.73 47.27 -21.78
N GLU A 208 3.75 47.08 -20.91
CA GLU A 208 3.65 46.16 -19.76
C GLU A 208 3.07 46.90 -18.54
N PRO A 209 2.14 46.29 -17.77
CA PRO A 209 1.88 46.66 -16.40
C PRO A 209 2.50 45.67 -15.40
N THR A 210 3.27 46.27 -14.50
CA THR A 210 3.73 45.82 -13.17
C THR A 210 2.57 45.29 -12.28
N THR A 211 2.76 44.76 -11.05
CA THR A 211 3.81 45.06 -10.05
C THR A 211 3.93 43.97 -8.97
N ASP A 212 5.14 43.83 -8.42
CA ASP A 212 5.58 43.61 -7.04
C ASP A 212 4.60 43.11 -5.94
N VAL A 213 5.12 42.22 -5.08
CA VAL A 213 5.69 42.68 -3.78
C VAL A 213 7.09 42.08 -3.60
N LEU A 214 8.05 42.92 -3.22
CA LEU A 214 9.43 42.57 -2.86
C LEU A 214 9.64 42.69 -1.34
N GLU A 215 10.65 41.99 -0.81
CA GLU A 215 11.55 42.44 0.26
C GLU A 215 12.81 41.57 0.14
N GLU A 216 13.83 42.06 -0.58
CA GLU A 216 15.05 42.69 -0.05
C GLU A 216 16.07 41.72 0.60
N ILE A 217 17.28 41.66 0.02
CA ILE A 217 18.46 42.33 0.61
C ILE A 217 19.62 42.39 -0.41
N ASP A 218 20.04 43.62 -0.70
CA ASP A 218 21.33 44.15 -1.18
C ASP A 218 22.04 43.57 -2.43
N THR A 219 22.73 44.48 -3.15
CA THR A 219 23.46 44.25 -4.40
C THR A 219 24.78 45.02 -4.38
N ASN A 220 25.91 44.36 -4.09
CA ASN A 220 27.25 44.92 -4.31
C ASN A 220 28.34 43.84 -4.40
N GLU A 221 28.54 43.26 -5.59
CA GLU A 221 29.86 42.69 -5.95
C GLU A 221 30.06 42.72 -7.48
N THR A 222 30.58 43.84 -7.98
CA THR A 222 30.93 44.01 -9.39
C THR A 222 32.37 43.58 -9.66
N GLU A 223 32.60 42.33 -10.06
CA GLU A 223 33.71 41.99 -10.96
C GLU A 223 33.58 40.62 -11.63
N SER A 224 34.25 40.43 -12.77
CA SER A 224 34.11 39.27 -13.65
C SER A 224 34.93 38.04 -13.19
N ALA A 225 34.48 37.41 -12.11
CA ALA A 225 35.05 36.13 -11.65
C ALA A 225 34.72 34.97 -12.62
N VAL A 226 35.67 34.63 -13.50
CA VAL A 226 35.62 33.37 -14.28
C VAL A 226 35.56 32.20 -13.29
N LYS A 227 34.50 31.38 -13.37
CA LYS A 227 34.40 30.15 -12.58
C LYS A 227 35.39 29.10 -13.07
N VAL A 228 36.64 29.21 -12.60
CA VAL A 228 37.66 28.16 -12.72
C VAL A 228 37.13 26.92 -11.99
N ILE A 229 36.88 25.85 -12.74
CA ILE A 229 36.55 24.55 -12.16
C ILE A 229 37.83 23.99 -11.55
N ASP A 230 37.86 23.79 -10.24
CA ASP A 230 39.02 23.16 -9.59
C ASP A 230 39.13 21.70 -10.02
N MET A 231 40.14 21.44 -10.86
CA MET A 231 40.49 20.13 -11.39
C MET A 231 40.92 19.12 -10.30
N SER A 232 41.18 19.56 -9.07
CA SER A 232 41.39 18.67 -7.91
C SER A 232 40.11 17.91 -7.50
N THR A 233 38.93 18.45 -7.83
CA THR A 233 37.63 17.90 -7.43
C THR A 233 37.09 16.78 -8.33
N LEU A 234 37.81 16.44 -9.40
CA LEU A 234 37.44 15.40 -10.36
C LEU A 234 38.16 14.08 -10.05
N GLU A 235 37.45 13.13 -9.45
CA GLU A 235 37.97 11.77 -9.23
C GLU A 235 38.06 10.97 -10.55
N PHE A 236 39.24 10.42 -10.83
CA PHE A 236 39.50 9.63 -12.04
C PHE A 236 39.71 8.14 -11.70
N ILE A 237 38.78 7.28 -12.11
CA ILE A 237 38.84 5.84 -11.84
C ILE A 237 39.94 5.18 -12.69
N LYS A 238 41.02 4.74 -12.05
CA LYS A 238 41.98 3.79 -12.62
C LYS A 238 41.59 2.36 -12.23
N THR A 239 41.30 1.52 -13.22
CA THR A 239 41.08 0.08 -13.00
C THR A 239 42.41 -0.68 -13.01
N ASN A 240 42.68 -1.44 -11.95
CA ASN A 240 43.53 -2.63 -12.02
C ASN A 240 42.96 -3.68 -11.06
N ILE A 241 43.21 -4.96 -11.35
CA ILE A 241 42.47 -6.08 -10.77
C ILE A 241 43.31 -6.75 -9.69
N ASP A 242 42.79 -6.80 -8.46
CA ASP A 242 43.15 -7.80 -7.46
C ASP A 242 42.02 -7.96 -6.41
N MET A 243 42.09 -8.95 -5.52
CA MET A 243 40.99 -9.28 -4.60
C MET A 243 40.65 -8.17 -3.59
N ALA A 244 39.70 -7.30 -3.95
CA ALA A 244 39.37 -6.10 -3.20
C ALA A 244 38.45 -6.34 -1.98
N TYR A 245 39.02 -6.25 -0.78
CA TYR A 245 38.28 -5.75 0.38
C TYR A 245 37.98 -4.27 0.16
N TYR A 246 36.73 -3.93 -0.15
CA TYR A 246 36.29 -2.53 -0.27
C TYR A 246 36.03 -1.95 1.13
N GLU A 247 37.10 -1.54 1.80
CA GLU A 247 36.99 -0.67 2.97
C GLU A 247 36.70 0.76 2.51
N ARG A 248 35.65 1.39 3.06
CA ARG A 248 35.37 2.81 2.89
C ARG A 248 35.38 3.48 4.25
N ASP A 249 36.51 4.06 4.62
CA ASP A 249 36.62 4.88 5.82
C ASP A 249 35.88 6.20 5.60
N VAL A 250 34.99 6.55 6.53
CA VAL A 250 34.31 7.85 6.55
C VAL A 250 35.06 8.74 7.54
N PRO A 251 35.62 9.88 7.12
CA PRO A 251 36.26 10.81 8.04
C PRO A 251 35.28 11.26 9.13
N LEU A 252 35.73 11.27 10.39
CA LEU A 252 34.88 11.53 11.57
C LEU A 252 34.33 12.97 11.58
N ASP A 253 35.01 13.87 10.87
CA ASP A 253 34.69 15.26 10.57
C ASP A 253 33.76 15.43 9.34
N ARG A 254 33.55 14.38 8.53
CA ARG A 254 32.73 14.40 7.30
C ARG A 254 31.61 13.35 7.29
N MET A 255 30.94 13.14 8.43
CA MET A 255 29.55 12.68 8.36
C MET A 255 28.72 13.83 7.76
N GLU A 256 28.12 13.61 6.58
CA GLU A 256 27.33 14.64 5.89
C GLU A 256 26.01 14.93 6.62
N LEU A 257 26.08 15.79 7.65
CA LEU A 257 24.93 16.40 8.33
C LEU A 257 23.93 17.08 7.36
N ALA A 258 24.33 17.31 6.10
CA ALA A 258 23.46 17.78 5.03
C ALA A 258 22.20 16.92 4.84
N GLU A 259 22.28 15.59 4.88
CA GLU A 259 21.09 14.71 4.77
C GLU A 259 20.18 14.79 6.02
N LEU A 260 20.71 15.26 7.16
CA LEU A 260 19.96 15.49 8.40
C LEU A 260 19.36 16.90 8.50
N LYS A 261 19.75 17.85 7.65
CA LYS A 261 19.18 19.21 7.59
C LYS A 261 17.75 19.26 7.03
N GLY A 262 17.23 18.14 6.52
CA GLY A 262 15.82 17.98 6.14
C GLY A 262 14.89 17.93 7.35
N ARG A 263 14.55 19.11 7.90
CA ARG A 263 13.57 19.41 8.97
C ARG A 263 12.78 18.19 9.48
N ASN A 264 13.29 17.50 10.51
CA ASN A 264 12.56 16.63 11.44
C ASN A 264 13.57 15.97 12.40
N ASP A 265 14.17 16.74 13.28
CA ASP A 265 14.72 16.23 14.54
C ASP A 265 13.65 15.43 15.31
N LEU A 266 14.04 14.43 16.10
CA LEU A 266 13.08 13.56 16.80
C LEU A 266 12.22 14.34 17.81
N GLU A 267 12.80 15.39 18.38
CA GLU A 267 12.13 16.28 19.32
C GLU A 267 11.04 17.08 18.63
N SER A 268 11.31 17.84 17.57
CA SER A 268 10.26 18.51 16.76
C SER A 268 9.34 17.54 16.05
N TYR A 269 9.76 16.31 15.76
CA TYR A 269 8.86 15.27 15.26
C TYR A 269 7.87 14.83 16.34
N TRP A 270 8.28 14.53 17.58
CA TRP A 270 7.37 14.10 18.67
C TRP A 270 6.66 15.26 19.40
N HIS A 271 7.27 16.44 19.48
CA HIS A 271 6.64 17.70 19.92
C HIS A 271 5.79 18.36 18.82
N GLY A 272 5.99 18.03 17.54
CA GLY A 272 5.06 18.37 16.46
C GLY A 272 3.87 17.40 16.43
N ASN A 273 4.16 16.10 16.56
CA ASN A 273 3.20 15.00 16.56
C ASN A 273 2.23 15.10 17.78
N GLU A 274 1.11 15.76 17.55
CA GLU A 274 -0.04 15.93 18.46
C GLU A 274 -0.57 14.59 18.99
N LEU A 275 -0.56 13.58 18.12
CA LEU A 275 -0.85 12.17 18.36
C LEU A 275 0.01 11.61 19.51
N TYR A 276 1.34 11.77 19.45
CA TYR A 276 2.25 11.28 20.50
C TYR A 276 1.98 11.96 21.85
N ARG A 277 1.92 13.31 21.85
CA ARG A 277 1.71 14.11 23.07
C ARG A 277 0.38 13.80 23.76
N THR A 278 -0.65 13.47 22.99
CA THR A 278 -1.99 13.13 23.48
C THR A 278 -2.05 11.73 24.09
N MET A 279 -1.26 10.78 23.59
CA MET A 279 -1.41 9.35 23.90
C MET A 279 -0.40 8.80 24.92
N TRP A 280 0.84 9.32 24.98
CA TRP A 280 1.92 8.72 25.80
C TRP A 280 2.66 9.72 26.73
N ALA A 281 1.99 10.84 27.02
CA ALA A 281 2.45 12.02 27.75
C ALA A 281 3.54 12.85 27.04
N VAL A 282 3.97 13.95 27.66
CA VAL A 282 5.10 14.76 27.20
C VAL A 282 6.33 13.86 27.10
N PRO A 283 7.07 13.88 25.97
CA PRO A 283 8.30 13.08 25.86
C PRO A 283 9.31 13.54 26.93
N ARG A 284 10.32 12.69 27.18
CA ARG A 284 11.54 13.07 27.89
C ARG A 284 12.03 14.43 27.39
N LYS A 285 12.34 15.37 28.30
CA LYS A 285 12.82 16.72 27.96
C LYS A 285 14.34 16.75 27.70
N ASP A 286 14.91 15.56 27.59
CA ASP A 286 16.33 15.21 27.54
C ASP A 286 16.69 14.56 26.19
N TYR A 287 16.06 15.02 25.09
CA TYR A 287 16.59 14.82 23.73
C TYR A 287 17.60 15.93 23.43
N GLU A 288 18.66 15.60 22.69
CA GLU A 288 19.62 16.60 22.24
C GLU A 288 19.18 17.18 20.88
N VAL A 289 19.36 18.50 20.72
CA VAL A 289 19.08 19.23 19.48
C VAL A 289 20.35 19.45 18.63
N ASP A 290 21.54 19.21 19.18
CA ASP A 290 22.82 19.61 18.57
C ASP A 290 23.33 18.74 17.40
N ASP A 291 24.41 19.18 16.73
CA ASP A 291 24.93 18.53 15.53
C ASP A 291 25.97 17.41 15.81
N LYS A 292 26.13 16.93 17.06
CA LYS A 292 27.20 15.97 17.40
C LYS A 292 26.81 14.52 17.00
N PRO A 293 27.72 13.71 16.39
CA PRO A 293 27.42 12.32 16.01
C PRO A 293 26.89 11.41 17.15
N ILE A 294 27.28 11.67 18.40
CA ILE A 294 26.84 10.91 19.58
C ILE A 294 25.33 11.03 19.86
N ARG A 295 24.70 12.16 19.48
CA ARG A 295 23.27 12.44 19.64
C ARG A 295 22.40 11.31 19.11
N VAL A 296 22.74 10.75 17.96
CA VAL A 296 21.86 9.76 17.32
C VAL A 296 21.95 8.39 18.00
N MET A 297 23.11 8.06 18.59
CA MET A 297 23.24 6.88 19.45
C MET A 297 22.39 7.04 20.71
N ARG A 298 22.48 8.20 21.37
CA ARG A 298 21.65 8.56 22.54
C ARG A 298 20.16 8.50 22.22
N ASN A 299 19.73 9.12 21.12
CA ASN A 299 18.34 9.09 20.67
C ASN A 299 17.85 7.67 20.35
N SER A 300 18.69 6.80 19.77
CA SER A 300 18.32 5.39 19.53
C SER A 300 18.11 4.60 20.83
N VAL A 301 18.91 4.87 21.88
CA VAL A 301 18.73 4.28 23.21
C VAL A 301 17.44 4.78 23.84
N MET A 302 17.19 6.08 23.81
CA MET A 302 15.94 6.68 24.31
C MET A 302 14.70 6.10 23.61
N GLU A 303 14.70 6.05 22.28
CA GLU A 303 13.59 5.48 21.48
C GLU A 303 13.28 4.04 21.89
N ARG A 304 14.32 3.24 22.19
CA ARG A 304 14.14 1.86 22.64
C ARG A 304 13.65 1.74 24.09
N ILE A 305 14.10 2.62 24.99
CA ILE A 305 13.63 2.68 26.37
C ILE A 305 12.15 3.10 26.41
N GLU A 306 11.76 4.07 25.59
CA GLU A 306 10.38 4.55 25.46
C GLU A 306 9.47 3.48 24.83
N LEU A 307 9.92 2.73 23.84
CA LEU A 307 9.20 1.57 23.30
C LEU A 307 8.83 0.55 24.41
N TRP A 308 9.76 0.23 25.32
CA TRP A 308 9.47 -0.67 26.45
C TRP A 308 8.48 -0.05 27.46
N ARG A 309 8.59 1.26 27.74
CA ARG A 309 7.64 2.01 28.60
C ARG A 309 6.22 1.99 28.02
N ILE A 310 6.09 2.28 26.73
CA ILE A 310 4.82 2.35 26.01
C ILE A 310 4.15 0.97 25.98
N ASN A 311 4.90 -0.09 25.65
CA ASN A 311 4.36 -1.46 25.63
C ASN A 311 3.80 -1.89 27.00
N GLU A 312 4.49 -1.60 28.11
CA GLU A 312 3.98 -1.86 29.46
C GLU A 312 2.68 -1.09 29.74
N SER A 313 2.63 0.20 29.38
CA SER A 313 1.45 1.04 29.59
C SER A 313 0.25 0.61 28.74
N THR A 314 0.45 0.20 27.47
CA THR A 314 -0.63 -0.29 26.60
C THR A 314 -1.22 -1.60 27.13
N ILE A 315 -0.38 -2.54 27.56
CA ILE A 315 -0.85 -3.81 28.17
C ILE A 315 -1.61 -3.51 29.47
N TYR A 316 -1.11 -2.61 30.32
CA TYR A 316 -1.80 -2.19 31.53
C TYR A 316 -3.16 -1.54 31.26
N ASN A 317 -3.25 -0.58 30.33
CA ASN A 317 -4.49 0.09 29.98
C ASN A 317 -5.54 -0.90 29.47
N VAL A 318 -5.18 -1.81 28.55
CA VAL A 318 -6.10 -2.83 28.01
C VAL A 318 -6.63 -3.76 29.11
N TYR A 319 -5.75 -4.27 29.99
CA TYR A 319 -6.18 -5.12 31.10
C TYR A 319 -7.06 -4.36 32.09
N ARG A 320 -6.73 -3.10 32.42
CA ARG A 320 -7.47 -2.30 33.38
C ARG A 320 -8.83 -1.85 32.84
N ALA A 321 -8.90 -1.45 31.58
CA ALA A 321 -10.16 -1.13 30.90
C ALA A 321 -11.09 -2.36 30.89
N PHE A 322 -10.58 -3.53 30.54
CA PHE A 322 -11.35 -4.77 30.58
C PHE A 322 -11.81 -5.12 32.01
N TYR A 323 -10.93 -5.02 33.01
CA TYR A 323 -11.27 -5.29 34.41
C TYR A 323 -12.36 -4.34 34.93
N ASN A 324 -12.19 -3.03 34.70
CA ASN A 324 -13.14 -2.01 35.16
C ASN A 324 -14.50 -2.08 34.46
N THR A 325 -14.54 -2.56 33.21
CA THR A 325 -15.78 -2.64 32.41
C THR A 325 -16.54 -3.95 32.65
N TYR A 326 -15.83 -5.08 32.75
CA TYR A 326 -16.45 -6.42 32.71
C TYR A 326 -16.31 -7.23 34.01
N ILE A 327 -15.39 -6.88 34.92
CA ILE A 327 -15.16 -7.64 36.17
C ILE A 327 -15.73 -6.91 37.40
N ILE A 328 -15.58 -5.59 37.48
CA ILE A 328 -16.15 -4.79 38.59
C ILE A 328 -17.68 -4.66 38.52
N PRO A 329 -18.33 -4.27 37.40
CA PRO A 329 -19.72 -3.80 37.45
C PRO A 329 -20.77 -4.91 37.32
N ASN A 330 -20.50 -5.95 36.53
CA ASN A 330 -21.51 -6.93 36.09
C ASN A 330 -20.95 -8.36 36.06
N PHE A 331 -20.98 -9.06 37.19
CA PHE A 331 -20.42 -10.41 37.32
C PHE A 331 -21.36 -11.53 36.78
N ASP A 332 -21.96 -11.34 35.60
CA ASP A 332 -22.56 -12.45 34.86
C ASP A 332 -21.44 -13.32 34.30
N LYS A 333 -21.29 -14.52 34.87
CA LYS A 333 -20.23 -15.48 34.54
C LYS A 333 -20.30 -16.00 33.10
N ASN A 334 -21.46 -15.99 32.45
CA ASN A 334 -21.62 -16.40 31.07
C ASN A 334 -21.25 -15.25 30.12
N LEU A 335 -21.72 -14.03 30.40
CA LEU A 335 -21.38 -12.84 29.63
C LEU A 335 -19.87 -12.52 29.70
N LEU A 336 -19.30 -12.52 30.91
CA LEU A 336 -17.87 -12.36 31.15
C LEU A 336 -17.05 -13.45 30.43
N ARG A 337 -17.53 -14.71 30.41
CA ARG A 337 -16.90 -15.77 29.60
C ARG A 337 -16.89 -15.40 28.11
N GLN A 338 -18.00 -14.93 27.54
CA GLN A 338 -18.06 -14.58 26.11
C GLN A 338 -17.09 -13.43 25.76
N TYR A 339 -17.01 -12.38 26.58
CA TYR A 339 -16.03 -11.30 26.38
C TYR A 339 -14.58 -11.79 26.51
N CYS A 340 -14.25 -12.53 27.58
CA CYS A 340 -12.91 -13.07 27.78
C CYS A 340 -12.45 -13.99 26.63
N HIS A 341 -13.38 -14.81 26.11
CA HIS A 341 -13.11 -15.80 25.05
C HIS A 341 -12.97 -15.21 23.66
N ASN A 342 -13.52 -14.04 23.39
CA ASN A 342 -13.51 -13.44 22.06
C ASN A 342 -12.54 -12.24 21.95
N HIS A 343 -12.06 -11.71 23.08
CA HIS A 343 -10.97 -10.74 23.11
C HIS A 343 -9.61 -11.37 22.72
N GLN A 344 -8.78 -10.63 22.00
CA GLN A 344 -7.47 -11.04 21.45
C GLN A 344 -6.47 -11.59 22.48
N GLU A 345 -6.52 -11.12 23.73
CA GLU A 345 -5.66 -11.63 24.81
C GLU A 345 -6.07 -13.01 25.33
N ASN A 346 -7.22 -13.56 24.90
CA ASN A 346 -7.82 -14.80 25.39
C ASN A 346 -7.84 -14.84 26.94
N PHE A 347 -8.61 -13.91 27.52
CA PHE A 347 -8.55 -13.65 28.94
C PHE A 347 -9.05 -14.84 29.78
N GLY A 348 -8.50 -14.94 30.99
CA GLY A 348 -8.96 -15.79 32.06
C GLY A 348 -9.12 -14.97 33.33
N VAL A 349 -10.08 -15.35 34.17
CA VAL A 349 -10.34 -14.71 35.46
C VAL A 349 -10.18 -15.75 36.55
N ILE A 350 -9.23 -15.54 37.45
CA ILE A 350 -8.95 -16.38 38.62
C ILE A 350 -9.57 -15.71 39.85
N ASP A 351 -10.28 -16.46 40.67
CA ASP A 351 -10.63 -16.05 42.04
C ASP A 351 -9.41 -16.31 42.94
N SER A 352 -8.86 -15.25 43.53
CA SER A 352 -7.66 -15.36 44.36
C SER A 352 -7.91 -16.07 45.70
N ASN A 353 -9.16 -16.11 46.17
CA ASN A 353 -9.54 -16.73 47.43
C ASN A 353 -9.55 -18.27 47.35
N THR A 354 -9.85 -18.82 46.15
CA THR A 354 -9.85 -20.27 45.90
C THR A 354 -8.69 -20.75 45.02
N GLY A 355 -7.96 -19.83 44.36
CA GLY A 355 -6.94 -20.15 43.36
C GLY A 355 -7.50 -20.72 42.05
N GLN A 356 -8.83 -20.68 41.85
CA GLN A 356 -9.49 -21.33 40.71
C GLN A 356 -9.95 -20.34 39.64
N PHE A 357 -9.90 -20.76 38.38
CA PHE A 357 -10.47 -20.01 37.27
C PHE A 357 -12.00 -19.96 37.36
N VAL A 358 -12.55 -18.77 37.58
CA VAL A 358 -13.95 -18.42 37.32
C VAL A 358 -14.24 -18.60 35.83
N VAL A 359 -13.37 -18.02 34.99
CA VAL A 359 -13.40 -18.12 33.53
C VAL A 359 -12.04 -18.62 33.07
N LYS A 360 -12.00 -19.80 32.46
CA LYS A 360 -10.78 -20.38 31.86
C LYS A 360 -10.58 -19.82 30.45
N PRO A 361 -9.37 -19.43 30.04
CA PRO A 361 -9.02 -19.15 28.64
C PRO A 361 -9.37 -20.31 27.70
N LYS A 362 -9.63 -20.03 26.41
CA LYS A 362 -9.89 -21.08 25.40
C LYS A 362 -8.76 -22.11 25.30
N ASP A 363 -7.50 -21.68 25.40
CA ASP A 363 -6.33 -22.50 25.04
C ASP A 363 -5.83 -23.42 26.17
N LEU A 364 -6.41 -23.32 27.38
CA LEU A 364 -5.94 -24.01 28.60
C LEU A 364 -4.44 -23.78 28.91
N CYS A 365 -3.86 -22.68 28.44
CA CYS A 365 -2.41 -22.46 28.38
C CYS A 365 -1.73 -22.09 29.72
N GLY A 366 -1.45 -23.11 30.54
CA GLY A 366 -0.29 -23.13 31.43
C GLY A 366 -0.30 -22.15 32.60
N LYS A 367 0.90 -21.65 32.95
CA LYS A 367 1.13 -20.69 34.05
C LYS A 367 1.23 -19.27 33.48
N TYR A 368 0.87 -18.31 34.31
CA TYR A 368 1.02 -16.89 34.02
C TYR A 368 2.09 -16.32 34.96
N GLU A 369 2.93 -15.41 34.45
CA GLU A 369 3.96 -14.77 35.27
C GLU A 369 3.33 -13.73 36.21
N LYS A 370 2.33 -13.01 35.69
CA LYS A 370 1.61 -11.95 36.38
C LYS A 370 0.10 -12.06 36.16
N GLY A 371 -0.65 -11.25 36.90
CA GLY A 371 -2.07 -10.96 36.62
C GLY A 371 -2.45 -9.60 37.17
N LEU A 372 -3.50 -8.98 36.65
CA LEU A 372 -4.02 -7.71 37.16
C LEU A 372 -5.05 -7.97 38.26
N ASN A 373 -4.89 -7.38 39.44
CA ASN A 373 -5.85 -7.46 40.56
C ASN A 373 -6.96 -6.37 40.51
N GLY A 374 -7.04 -5.64 39.41
CA GLY A 374 -7.86 -4.44 39.22
C GLY A 374 -7.04 -3.14 39.17
N ASP A 375 -6.06 -3.00 40.06
CA ASP A 375 -5.24 -1.77 40.16
C ASP A 375 -3.80 -1.94 39.69
N ILE A 376 -3.18 -3.10 39.91
CA ILE A 376 -1.76 -3.33 39.59
C ILE A 376 -1.51 -4.76 39.07
N PHE A 377 -0.43 -4.92 38.31
CA PHE A 377 0.09 -6.23 37.94
C PHE A 377 0.87 -6.85 39.10
N ILE A 378 0.32 -7.90 39.70
CA ILE A 378 0.96 -8.73 40.72
C ILE A 378 1.69 -9.92 40.09
N ASN A 379 2.74 -10.42 40.74
CA ASN A 379 3.41 -11.67 40.33
C ASN A 379 2.61 -12.88 40.83
N LEU A 380 2.53 -13.95 40.05
CA LEU A 380 1.79 -15.17 40.40
C LEU A 380 2.75 -16.31 40.73
N THR A 381 2.56 -16.94 41.89
CA THR A 381 3.46 -18.00 42.42
C THR A 381 2.68 -19.29 42.64
N TYR A 382 3.24 -20.44 42.27
CA TYR A 382 2.52 -21.73 42.28
C TYR A 382 3.24 -22.77 43.13
N LYS A 383 2.61 -23.27 44.20
CA LYS A 383 3.27 -24.11 45.23
C LYS A 383 3.83 -25.43 44.71
N ASN A 384 3.06 -26.16 43.90
CA ASN A 384 3.45 -27.46 43.34
C ASN A 384 3.67 -27.38 41.82
N ASP A 385 4.10 -26.21 41.31
CA ASP A 385 4.27 -25.96 39.87
C ASP A 385 2.96 -26.16 39.05
N SER A 386 1.81 -26.10 39.75
CA SER A 386 0.45 -26.38 39.28
C SER A 386 -0.41 -25.12 39.37
N TYR A 387 -1.19 -24.83 38.32
CA TYR A 387 -2.05 -23.64 38.26
C TYR A 387 -3.16 -23.61 39.33
N LYS A 388 -3.44 -24.75 39.97
CA LYS A 388 -4.45 -24.86 41.05
C LYS A 388 -3.93 -24.40 42.41
N ASP A 389 -2.61 -24.34 42.57
CA ASP A 389 -1.94 -24.08 43.84
C ASP A 389 -1.35 -22.66 43.87
N LEU A 390 -2.12 -21.68 43.36
CA LEU A 390 -1.76 -20.28 43.34
C LEU A 390 -1.60 -19.73 44.77
N VAL A 391 -0.51 -19.03 45.02
CA VAL A 391 -0.25 -18.27 46.24
C VAL A 391 -0.20 -16.79 45.89
N THR A 392 -1.05 -16.01 46.55
CA THR A 392 -1.08 -14.54 46.49
C THR A 392 -1.73 -14.00 47.76
N ASP A 393 -1.27 -12.84 48.23
CA ASP A 393 -1.83 -12.14 49.40
C ASP A 393 -3.00 -11.22 49.02
N THR A 394 -3.27 -11.02 47.73
CA THR A 394 -4.39 -10.21 47.24
C THR A 394 -5.72 -10.94 47.34
N ARG A 395 -6.78 -10.27 47.81
CA ARG A 395 -8.17 -10.75 47.74
C ARG A 395 -8.89 -10.16 46.52
N GLY A 396 -9.70 -10.97 45.83
CA GLY A 396 -10.55 -10.52 44.72
C GLY A 396 -10.36 -11.38 43.47
N PHE A 397 -10.60 -10.77 42.30
CA PHE A 397 -10.38 -11.42 41.01
C PHE A 397 -9.03 -11.00 40.41
N ILE A 398 -8.41 -11.91 39.67
CA ILE A 398 -7.15 -11.70 38.98
C ILE A 398 -7.37 -11.98 37.49
N LEU A 399 -7.18 -10.95 36.66
CA LEU A 399 -7.26 -11.04 35.21
C LEU A 399 -5.89 -11.46 34.65
N VAL A 400 -5.89 -12.53 33.86
CA VAL A 400 -4.73 -13.05 33.13
C VAL A 400 -5.05 -13.20 31.65
N GLY A 401 -4.03 -13.13 30.79
CA GLY A 401 -4.15 -13.21 29.33
C GLY A 401 -2.78 -13.44 28.66
N ASN A 402 -2.77 -13.54 27.34
CA ASN A 402 -1.59 -13.93 26.55
C ASN A 402 -0.31 -13.16 26.90
N SER A 403 -0.38 -11.84 27.07
CA SER A 403 0.77 -10.99 27.42
C SER A 403 1.30 -11.21 28.84
N THR A 404 0.44 -11.55 29.80
CA THR A 404 0.87 -11.87 31.18
C THR A 404 1.55 -13.23 31.34
N LYS A 405 1.62 -14.06 30.29
CA LYS A 405 2.38 -15.33 30.31
C LYS A 405 3.90 -15.10 30.47
N LEU A 406 4.44 -14.00 29.94
CA LEU A 406 5.84 -13.60 30.09
C LEU A 406 5.99 -12.08 29.85
N MET A 407 6.19 -11.29 30.91
CA MET A 407 6.28 -9.84 30.80
C MET A 407 7.75 -9.39 30.79
N GLN A 408 8.41 -9.52 29.63
CA GLN A 408 9.83 -9.22 29.49
C GLN A 408 10.14 -7.72 29.36
N ASP A 409 9.35 -6.95 28.61
CA ASP A 409 9.58 -5.51 28.39
C ASP A 409 9.64 -4.70 29.71
N PRO A 410 8.73 -4.89 30.70
CA PRO A 410 8.84 -4.29 32.04
C PRO A 410 10.16 -4.59 32.78
N LYS A 411 10.70 -5.81 32.61
CA LYS A 411 11.96 -6.22 33.24
C LYS A 411 13.16 -5.57 32.57
N LEU A 412 13.08 -5.32 31.27
CA LEU A 412 14.08 -4.54 30.54
C LEU A 412 13.99 -3.06 30.97
N TYR A 413 12.81 -2.45 30.88
CA TYR A 413 12.56 -1.06 31.27
C TYR A 413 13.01 -0.75 32.71
N SER A 414 12.61 -1.56 33.69
CA SER A 414 13.00 -1.38 35.10
C SER A 414 14.52 -1.48 35.35
N ARG A 415 15.28 -2.16 34.49
CA ARG A 415 16.75 -2.28 34.53
C ARG A 415 17.50 -1.17 33.76
N VAL A 416 16.78 -0.26 33.10
CA VAL A 416 17.36 0.78 32.21
C VAL A 416 16.74 2.16 32.35
N LYS A 417 15.59 2.32 33.04
CA LYS A 417 14.89 3.61 33.19
C LYS A 417 15.74 4.74 33.79
N ASN A 418 16.70 4.38 34.65
CA ASN A 418 17.66 5.28 35.30
C ASN A 418 19.05 5.24 34.62
N PHE A 419 19.16 4.70 33.39
CA PHE A 419 20.42 4.71 32.64
C PHE A 419 20.71 6.13 32.15
N ASP A 420 21.91 6.62 32.46
CA ASP A 420 22.34 7.95 32.09
C ASP A 420 22.80 7.96 30.62
N VAL A 421 21.86 8.34 29.74
CA VAL A 421 22.10 8.48 28.30
C VAL A 421 23.06 9.64 28.00
N MET A 422 23.09 10.68 28.84
CA MET A 422 23.98 11.83 28.61
C MET A 422 25.43 11.46 28.88
N ASN A 423 25.70 10.62 29.88
CA ASN A 423 27.05 10.08 30.13
C ASN A 423 27.41 8.82 29.30
N MET A 424 26.68 8.52 28.21
CA MET A 424 27.13 7.53 27.22
C MET A 424 28.48 7.92 26.60
N GLN A 425 29.34 6.92 26.38
CA GLN A 425 30.61 7.08 25.66
C GLN A 425 30.43 6.93 24.14
N MET A 426 31.32 7.55 23.37
CA MET A 426 31.28 7.47 21.90
C MET A 426 31.89 6.15 21.41
N ILE A 427 31.05 5.23 20.94
CA ILE A 427 31.47 3.89 20.50
C ILE A 427 31.81 3.89 19.01
N LYS A 428 32.90 3.22 18.63
CA LYS A 428 33.28 3.03 17.22
C LYS A 428 32.47 1.90 16.59
N LEU A 429 31.50 2.24 15.73
CA LEU A 429 30.67 1.28 15.01
C LEU A 429 31.33 0.84 13.70
N CYS A 430 31.52 -0.47 13.54
CA CYS A 430 31.81 -1.12 12.27
C CYS A 430 30.64 -2.02 11.87
N LEU A 431 30.05 -1.83 10.69
CA LEU A 431 29.03 -2.72 10.14
C LEU A 431 29.65 -3.62 9.06
N VAL A 432 29.69 -4.92 9.36
CA VAL A 432 30.05 -5.98 8.42
C VAL A 432 28.75 -6.53 7.81
N SER A 433 28.35 -5.91 6.70
CA SER A 433 27.18 -6.33 5.91
C SER A 433 27.62 -7.43 4.95
N GLY A 434 26.98 -8.59 4.98
CA GLY A 434 27.39 -9.72 4.14
C GLY A 434 26.20 -10.43 3.52
N VAL A 435 26.37 -11.01 2.35
CA VAL A 435 25.31 -11.77 1.66
C VAL A 435 24.89 -13.02 2.45
N PRO A 436 23.71 -13.61 2.16
CA PRO A 436 23.26 -14.83 2.80
C PRO A 436 24.25 -15.98 2.60
N GLY A 437 24.81 -16.48 3.71
CA GLY A 437 25.75 -17.61 3.69
C GLY A 437 27.21 -17.28 3.33
N CYS A 438 27.65 -16.02 3.36
CA CYS A 438 29.07 -15.66 3.23
C CYS A 438 29.96 -16.12 4.40
N GLY A 439 29.36 -16.51 5.53
CA GLY A 439 30.07 -16.96 6.73
C GLY A 439 30.13 -15.93 7.85
N LYS A 440 29.16 -15.02 7.96
CA LYS A 440 29.01 -14.01 9.04
C LYS A 440 29.42 -14.50 10.44
N THR A 441 28.74 -15.51 10.98
CA THR A 441 29.07 -16.09 12.30
C THR A 441 30.45 -16.74 12.35
N PHE A 442 30.96 -17.27 11.22
CA PHE A 442 32.31 -17.85 11.13
C PHE A 442 33.41 -16.77 11.14
N TYR A 443 33.16 -15.61 10.54
CA TYR A 443 34.03 -14.43 10.66
C TYR A 443 34.14 -13.99 12.13
N ILE A 444 33.01 -13.87 12.85
CA ILE A 444 33.02 -13.58 14.29
C ILE A 444 33.85 -14.61 15.06
N MET A 445 33.68 -15.91 14.77
CA MET A 445 34.45 -16.98 15.41
C MET A 445 35.96 -16.97 15.08
N GLN A 446 36.39 -16.34 13.99
CA GLN A 446 37.82 -16.18 13.67
C GLN A 446 38.41 -14.89 14.23
N SER A 447 37.62 -13.82 14.36
CA SER A 447 38.08 -12.51 14.83
C SER A 447 38.01 -12.33 16.36
N ALA A 448 37.01 -12.92 17.03
CA ALA A 448 36.80 -12.68 18.46
C ALA A 448 37.76 -13.47 19.37
N THR A 449 38.31 -12.80 20.38
CA THR A 449 39.22 -13.35 21.39
C THR A 449 38.50 -13.55 22.74
N ILE A 450 39.15 -14.23 23.69
CA ILE A 450 38.58 -14.51 25.03
C ILE A 450 38.35 -13.24 25.89
N ASN A 451 38.82 -12.08 25.44
CA ASN A 451 38.59 -10.77 26.08
C ASN A 451 37.39 -10.01 25.47
N ASP A 452 36.83 -10.52 24.37
CA ASP A 452 35.72 -9.90 23.65
C ASP A 452 34.37 -10.54 24.05
N LEU A 453 33.27 -9.81 23.78
CA LEU A 453 31.90 -10.27 24.06
C LEU A 453 31.17 -10.56 22.73
N ILE A 454 30.56 -11.75 22.62
CA ILE A 454 29.71 -12.10 21.48
C ILE A 454 28.24 -12.05 21.93
N VAL A 455 27.45 -11.22 21.26
CA VAL A 455 26.04 -11.01 21.54
C VAL A 455 25.19 -11.36 20.31
N THR A 456 23.98 -11.87 20.53
CA THR A 456 23.01 -12.10 19.44
C THR A 456 21.57 -11.94 19.94
N THR A 457 20.60 -11.94 19.03
CA THR A 457 19.18 -11.69 19.30
C THR A 457 18.45 -12.91 19.86
N THR A 458 18.73 -14.11 19.33
CA THR A 458 17.99 -15.35 19.65
C THR A 458 18.74 -16.27 20.62
N LYS A 459 17.99 -17.08 21.38
CA LYS A 459 18.60 -18.08 22.28
C LYS A 459 19.24 -19.22 21.49
N GLU A 460 18.65 -19.63 20.36
CA GLU A 460 19.17 -20.73 19.54
C GLU A 460 20.51 -20.37 18.89
N ASN A 461 20.68 -19.15 18.36
CA ASN A 461 21.98 -18.73 17.81
C ASN A 461 23.03 -18.60 18.94
N CYS A 462 22.61 -18.17 20.14
CA CYS A 462 23.48 -18.13 21.32
C CYS A 462 24.05 -19.52 21.69
N GLU A 463 23.24 -20.58 21.66
CA GLU A 463 23.72 -21.95 21.94
C GLU A 463 24.47 -22.60 20.76
N ASP A 464 24.13 -22.28 19.51
CA ASP A 464 24.89 -22.72 18.32
C ASP A 464 26.31 -22.13 18.32
N ILE A 465 26.46 -20.83 18.59
CA ILE A 465 27.77 -20.16 18.73
C ILE A 465 28.58 -20.78 19.88
N LYS A 466 27.97 -21.04 21.06
CA LYS A 466 28.64 -21.72 22.19
C LYS A 466 29.11 -23.13 21.84
N THR A 467 28.34 -23.85 21.03
CA THR A 467 28.66 -25.22 20.59
C THR A 467 29.81 -25.22 19.58
N ARG A 468 29.82 -24.26 18.65
CA ARG A 468 30.86 -24.13 17.62
C ARG A 468 32.14 -23.47 18.13
N CYS A 469 32.07 -22.62 19.16
CA CYS A 469 33.23 -22.00 19.81
C CYS A 469 33.25 -22.26 21.33
N PRO A 470 33.59 -23.48 21.78
CA PRO A 470 33.59 -23.83 23.21
C PRO A 470 34.49 -22.93 24.08
N LYS A 471 35.59 -22.41 23.50
CA LYS A 471 36.51 -21.47 24.16
C LYS A 471 35.82 -20.16 24.59
N MET A 472 34.79 -19.74 23.85
CA MET A 472 34.03 -18.50 24.09
C MET A 472 32.75 -18.72 24.90
N LYS A 473 32.45 -19.94 25.36
CA LYS A 473 31.13 -20.31 25.91
C LYS A 473 30.60 -19.38 27.01
N ASN A 474 31.48 -18.81 27.84
CA ASN A 474 31.12 -17.90 28.93
C ASN A 474 30.90 -16.44 28.46
N ASN A 475 31.45 -16.06 27.30
CA ASN A 475 31.40 -14.73 26.70
C ASN A 475 30.35 -14.64 25.56
N VAL A 476 29.50 -15.67 25.40
CA VAL A 476 28.41 -15.68 24.42
C VAL A 476 27.08 -15.49 25.16
N ARG A 477 26.35 -14.42 24.82
CA ARG A 477 25.10 -14.00 25.47
C ARG A 477 24.03 -13.59 24.46
N THR A 478 22.78 -13.49 24.90
CA THR A 478 21.76 -12.71 24.18
C THR A 478 21.70 -11.29 24.72
N ILE A 479 21.31 -10.30 23.90
CA ILE A 479 21.21 -8.88 24.28
C ILE A 479 20.45 -8.74 25.61
N HIS A 480 19.21 -9.26 25.66
CA HIS A 480 18.37 -9.16 26.85
C HIS A 480 18.98 -9.83 28.09
N SER A 481 19.83 -10.85 27.94
CA SER A 481 20.50 -11.49 29.07
C SER A 481 21.55 -10.56 29.70
N VAL A 482 22.26 -9.75 28.90
CA VAL A 482 23.20 -8.75 29.42
C VAL A 482 22.45 -7.59 30.09
N ILE A 483 21.33 -7.13 29.51
CA ILE A 483 20.50 -6.07 30.12
C ILE A 483 19.94 -6.49 31.49
N LEU A 484 19.50 -7.74 31.63
CA LEU A 484 18.83 -8.25 32.84
C LEU A 484 19.79 -8.71 33.94
N HIS A 485 20.93 -9.32 33.57
CA HIS A 485 21.85 -9.97 34.52
C HIS A 485 23.22 -9.28 34.63
N GLY A 486 23.53 -8.32 33.76
CA GLY A 486 24.84 -7.69 33.66
C GLY A 486 25.90 -8.59 33.01
N TYR A 487 27.14 -8.07 33.00
CA TYR A 487 28.35 -8.77 32.59
C TYR A 487 29.52 -8.17 33.38
N ASN A 488 30.36 -9.01 33.99
CA ASN A 488 31.26 -8.58 35.07
C ASN A 488 32.71 -8.32 34.60
N ASN A 489 32.98 -8.51 33.31
CA ASN A 489 34.31 -8.30 32.72
C ASN A 489 34.25 -7.05 31.83
N THR A 490 35.31 -6.24 31.81
CA THR A 490 35.48 -5.17 30.83
C THR A 490 35.64 -5.75 29.43
N VAL A 491 35.09 -5.08 28.42
CA VAL A 491 35.04 -5.56 27.03
C VAL A 491 35.63 -4.48 26.12
N ASN A 492 36.75 -4.73 25.44
CA ASN A 492 37.25 -3.76 24.45
C ASN A 492 36.49 -3.83 23.11
N THR A 493 36.07 -5.04 22.72
CA THR A 493 35.38 -5.30 21.46
C THR A 493 34.10 -6.12 21.70
N MET A 494 32.98 -5.66 21.17
CA MET A 494 31.72 -6.39 21.18
C MET A 494 31.31 -6.77 19.75
N TYR A 495 31.07 -8.05 19.51
CA TYR A 495 30.59 -8.59 18.24
C TYR A 495 29.10 -8.93 18.35
N VAL A 496 28.30 -8.51 17.36
CA VAL A 496 26.85 -8.73 17.36
C VAL A 496 26.41 -9.49 16.12
N ASP A 497 25.96 -10.73 16.29
CA ASP A 497 25.50 -11.59 15.17
C ASP A 497 24.00 -11.46 14.92
N GLU A 498 23.63 -11.35 13.63
CA GLU A 498 22.31 -10.94 13.12
C GLU A 498 21.83 -9.59 13.71
N ALA A 499 22.74 -8.61 13.80
CA ALA A 499 22.55 -7.32 14.46
C ALA A 499 21.37 -6.50 13.93
N LEU A 500 21.04 -6.61 12.64
CA LEU A 500 19.97 -5.82 12.00
C LEU A 500 18.56 -6.27 12.42
N MET A 501 18.41 -7.46 13.02
CA MET A 501 17.13 -7.93 13.59
C MET A 501 16.79 -7.24 14.92
N ALA A 502 17.76 -6.55 15.54
CA ALA A 502 17.60 -5.81 16.79
C ALA A 502 17.45 -4.31 16.54
N HIS A 503 16.80 -3.62 17.47
CA HIS A 503 16.71 -2.17 17.46
C HIS A 503 18.04 -1.58 17.93
N ILE A 504 18.78 -0.84 17.10
CA ILE A 504 20.19 -0.46 17.40
C ILE A 504 20.41 0.14 18.81
N GLY A 505 19.44 0.90 19.33
CA GLY A 505 19.40 1.35 20.73
C GLY A 505 19.62 0.28 21.81
N GLU A 506 19.06 -0.94 21.69
CA GLU A 506 19.30 -1.99 22.70
C GLU A 506 20.72 -2.57 22.62
N ILE A 507 21.35 -2.50 21.45
CA ILE A 507 22.77 -2.85 21.27
C ILE A 507 23.66 -1.75 21.85
N MET A 508 23.38 -0.47 21.56
CA MET A 508 24.13 0.67 22.13
C MET A 508 24.09 0.68 23.65
N LEU A 509 22.93 0.37 24.22
CA LEU A 509 22.68 0.27 25.66
C LEU A 509 23.45 -0.89 26.31
N VAL A 510 23.57 -2.04 25.63
CA VAL A 510 24.44 -3.14 26.09
C VAL A 510 25.91 -2.78 25.97
N ALA A 511 26.33 -2.20 24.86
CA ALA A 511 27.74 -1.85 24.61
C ALA A 511 28.26 -0.81 25.61
N ASN A 512 27.46 0.22 25.94
CA ASN A 512 27.79 1.16 27.01
C ASN A 512 27.80 0.50 28.40
N LYS A 513 26.88 -0.44 28.69
CA LYS A 513 26.84 -1.17 29.97
C LYS A 513 27.99 -2.15 30.21
N VAL A 514 28.88 -2.37 29.24
CA VAL A 514 30.08 -3.22 29.36
C VAL A 514 31.39 -2.47 29.01
N ASP A 515 31.31 -1.14 28.97
CA ASP A 515 32.40 -0.22 28.63
C ASP A 515 33.09 -0.48 27.28
N CYS A 516 32.30 -0.88 26.28
CA CYS A 516 32.79 -1.27 24.96
C CYS A 516 33.16 -0.09 24.06
N SER A 517 34.45 0.06 23.78
CA SER A 517 34.96 1.06 22.83
C SER A 517 34.72 0.73 21.34
N ASN A 518 34.70 -0.56 20.97
CA ASN A 518 34.67 -1.00 19.56
C ASN A 518 33.53 -1.99 19.30
N LEU A 519 32.49 -1.58 18.57
CA LEU A 519 31.29 -2.37 18.33
C LEU A 519 31.23 -2.83 16.87
N VAL A 520 31.36 -4.14 16.67
CA VAL A 520 31.23 -4.79 15.37
C VAL A 520 29.82 -5.35 15.24
N LEU A 521 29.07 -4.83 14.29
CA LEU A 521 27.71 -5.26 13.94
C LEU A 521 27.81 -6.15 12.70
N ILE A 522 27.25 -7.36 12.76
CA ILE A 522 27.31 -8.32 11.66
C ILE A 522 25.88 -8.66 11.24
N GLY A 523 25.58 -8.52 9.95
CA GLY A 523 24.22 -8.63 9.44
C GLY A 523 24.13 -8.58 7.92
N ASP A 524 22.95 -8.30 7.40
CA ASP A 524 22.62 -8.42 5.98
C ASP A 524 21.53 -7.41 5.63
N GLU A 525 21.92 -6.28 5.00
CA GLU A 525 21.02 -5.12 4.76
C GLU A 525 19.71 -5.48 4.03
N GLN A 526 19.62 -6.63 3.34
CA GLN A 526 18.42 -7.06 2.61
C GLN A 526 17.61 -8.17 3.30
N GLN A 527 18.14 -8.85 4.34
CA GLN A 527 17.33 -9.80 5.13
C GLN A 527 16.42 -9.06 6.12
N ILE A 528 15.47 -9.77 6.75
CA ILE A 528 14.44 -9.15 7.61
C ILE A 528 15.11 -8.36 8.76
N PRO A 529 14.87 -7.03 8.85
CA PRO A 529 15.42 -6.19 9.91
C PRO A 529 14.51 -6.20 11.16
N PHE A 530 14.82 -5.35 12.14
CA PHE A 530 13.91 -5.05 13.24
C PHE A 530 12.54 -4.57 12.72
N ILE A 531 11.46 -5.23 13.17
CA ILE A 531 10.08 -4.86 12.88
C ILE A 531 9.44 -4.32 14.16
N SER A 532 9.02 -3.04 14.17
CA SER A 532 8.18 -2.52 15.25
C SER A 532 6.84 -3.24 15.27
N ARG A 533 6.48 -3.82 16.42
CA ARG A 533 5.16 -4.43 16.65
C ARG A 533 4.09 -3.41 16.99
N ASN A 534 4.49 -2.24 17.51
CA ASN A 534 3.61 -1.11 17.76
C ASN A 534 3.66 -0.20 16.53
N LYS A 535 2.69 -0.34 15.63
CA LYS A 535 2.59 0.46 14.39
C LYS A 535 2.10 1.90 14.63
N LEU A 536 1.53 2.19 15.81
CA LEU A 536 1.15 3.54 16.24
C LEU A 536 2.36 4.35 16.74
N PHE A 537 3.47 3.69 17.05
CA PHE A 537 4.76 4.31 17.36
C PHE A 537 5.75 4.08 16.21
N PRO A 538 5.90 5.04 15.27
CA PRO A 538 6.90 4.94 14.21
C PRO A 538 8.31 5.19 14.76
N ALA A 539 9.07 4.10 14.96
CA ALA A 539 10.49 4.17 15.30
C ALA A 539 11.31 4.72 14.12
N LYS A 540 12.28 5.61 14.41
CA LYS A 540 13.05 6.36 13.41
C LYS A 540 14.57 6.12 13.51
N TYR A 541 15.05 5.67 14.67
CA TYR A 541 16.45 5.39 14.96
C TYR A 541 16.69 3.91 15.32
N PHE A 542 15.99 3.00 14.65
CA PHE A 542 16.12 1.56 14.87
C PHE A 542 17.22 0.88 14.04
N SER A 543 17.53 1.35 12.82
CA SER A 543 18.58 0.76 11.96
C SER A 543 19.97 1.38 12.23
N PRO A 544 21.06 0.58 12.32
CA PRO A 544 22.42 1.10 12.44
C PRO A 544 22.99 1.74 11.17
N GLU A 545 22.37 1.53 10.00
CA GLU A 545 22.98 1.83 8.69
C GLU A 545 23.43 3.28 8.53
N LYS A 546 22.75 4.22 9.18
CA LYS A 546 23.01 5.67 9.09
C LYS A 546 24.09 6.15 10.07
N PHE A 547 24.60 5.29 10.95
CA PHE A 547 25.43 5.69 12.11
C PHE A 547 26.78 4.94 12.20
N CYS A 548 27.10 4.08 11.23
CA CYS A 548 28.33 3.30 11.24
C CYS A 548 29.52 4.08 10.66
N TYR A 549 30.57 4.25 11.48
CA TYR A 549 31.83 4.89 11.10
C TYR A 549 32.58 4.14 10.00
N LYS A 550 32.58 2.80 10.07
CA LYS A 550 33.14 1.92 9.03
C LYS A 550 32.08 0.96 8.52
N LYS A 551 32.04 0.76 7.20
CA LYS A 551 31.25 -0.31 6.56
C LYS A 551 32.18 -1.22 5.76
N ALA A 552 32.04 -2.52 5.98
CA ALA A 552 32.72 -3.57 5.23
C ALA A 552 31.67 -4.51 4.62
N TYR A 553 31.93 -5.01 3.41
CA TYR A 553 30.98 -5.80 2.64
C TYR A 553 31.52 -7.20 2.29
N MET A 554 30.76 -8.25 2.57
CA MET A 554 31.09 -9.64 2.19
C MET A 554 30.14 -10.13 1.09
N ASN A 555 30.55 -10.05 -0.18
CA ASN A 555 29.72 -10.39 -1.35
C ASN A 555 29.74 -11.88 -1.77
N MET A 556 30.69 -12.67 -1.28
CA MET A 556 30.89 -14.07 -1.68
C MET A 556 30.19 -15.06 -0.73
N SER A 557 29.11 -15.70 -1.18
CA SER A 557 28.41 -16.77 -0.46
C SER A 557 29.10 -18.13 -0.60
N ARG A 558 29.06 -18.94 0.47
CA ARG A 558 29.48 -20.36 0.45
C ARG A 558 28.29 -21.33 0.50
N ARG A 559 27.05 -20.81 0.48
CA ARG A 559 25.81 -21.56 0.73
C ARG A 559 24.85 -21.53 -0.45
N VAL A 560 24.45 -20.33 -0.86
CA VAL A 560 23.33 -20.11 -1.78
C VAL A 560 23.74 -20.50 -3.19
N PRO A 561 22.95 -21.31 -3.92
CA PRO A 561 23.25 -21.67 -5.30
C PRO A 561 23.34 -20.48 -6.27
N LEU A 562 24.04 -20.68 -7.40
CA LEU A 562 24.40 -19.66 -8.38
C LEU A 562 23.19 -19.03 -9.08
N ASP A 563 22.10 -19.78 -9.27
CA ASP A 563 20.86 -19.24 -9.87
C ASP A 563 20.19 -18.19 -8.96
N VAL A 564 20.11 -18.45 -7.66
CA VAL A 564 19.58 -17.50 -6.67
C VAL A 564 20.55 -16.37 -6.38
N ALA A 565 21.86 -16.64 -6.26
CA ALA A 565 22.87 -15.61 -6.06
C ALA A 565 22.89 -14.60 -7.23
N ARG A 566 22.82 -15.08 -8.48
CA ARG A 566 22.79 -14.23 -9.68
C ARG A 566 21.55 -13.35 -9.75
N TYR A 567 20.38 -13.87 -9.35
CA TYR A 567 19.14 -13.08 -9.29
C TYR A 567 19.27 -11.87 -8.37
N TYR A 568 19.78 -12.09 -7.15
CA TYR A 568 19.91 -11.05 -6.13
C TYR A 568 21.14 -10.14 -6.31
N SER A 569 22.01 -10.39 -7.30
CA SER A 569 23.28 -9.69 -7.44
C SER A 569 23.14 -8.17 -7.67
N THR A 570 22.04 -7.71 -8.26
CA THR A 570 21.72 -6.27 -8.42
C THR A 570 21.16 -5.61 -7.16
N GLU A 571 20.69 -6.37 -6.18
CA GLU A 571 20.16 -5.84 -4.90
C GLU A 571 21.29 -5.59 -3.86
N TYR A 572 22.50 -6.11 -4.11
CA TYR A 572 23.67 -5.91 -3.26
C TYR A 572 24.68 -4.95 -3.92
N LYS A 573 25.07 -3.90 -3.18
CA LYS A 573 25.95 -2.80 -3.65
C LYS A 573 27.27 -3.28 -4.28
N ASN A 574 27.82 -4.39 -3.79
CA ASN A 574 29.08 -4.98 -4.26
C ASN A 574 28.87 -6.34 -4.96
N GLY A 575 27.66 -6.58 -5.49
CA GLY A 575 27.23 -7.85 -6.05
C GLY A 575 26.89 -8.92 -5.01
N PHE A 576 26.33 -10.02 -5.50
CA PHE A 576 26.15 -11.30 -4.79
C PHE A 576 26.74 -12.39 -5.69
N ASP A 577 27.84 -12.99 -5.23
CA ASP A 577 28.54 -14.10 -5.90
C ASP A 577 28.53 -15.35 -5.00
N THR A 578 28.86 -16.52 -5.54
CA THR A 578 28.92 -17.75 -4.75
C THR A 578 29.89 -18.82 -5.25
N THR A 579 30.52 -19.52 -4.30
CA THR A 579 31.26 -20.75 -4.59
C THR A 579 30.36 -21.96 -4.90
N ASN A 580 29.05 -21.90 -4.60
CA ASN A 580 28.10 -22.97 -4.88
C ASN A 580 27.57 -22.91 -6.32
N LYS A 581 28.34 -23.47 -7.27
CA LYS A 581 28.08 -23.45 -8.71
C LYS A 581 26.81 -24.20 -9.19
N LYS A 582 25.91 -24.62 -8.29
CA LYS A 582 24.65 -25.28 -8.67
C LYS A 582 23.67 -24.28 -9.28
N ILE A 583 22.94 -24.73 -10.29
CA ILE A 583 21.89 -23.99 -11.01
C ILE A 583 20.65 -24.88 -11.15
N ASN A 584 19.49 -24.31 -11.49
CA ASN A 584 18.19 -24.99 -11.55
C ASN A 584 17.80 -25.63 -10.21
N THR A 585 18.12 -24.94 -9.12
CA THR A 585 17.89 -25.39 -7.73
C THR A 585 16.51 -25.03 -7.20
N VAL A 586 15.89 -23.98 -7.74
CA VAL A 586 14.51 -23.57 -7.43
C VAL A 586 13.48 -24.33 -8.27
N LYS A 587 12.38 -24.75 -7.63
CA LYS A 587 11.24 -25.44 -8.25
C LYS A 587 9.92 -24.92 -7.68
N LEU A 588 8.92 -24.81 -8.55
CA LEU A 588 7.56 -24.37 -8.24
C LEU A 588 6.59 -25.54 -8.45
N PHE A 589 5.79 -25.83 -7.43
CA PHE A 589 4.78 -26.89 -7.43
C PHE A 589 3.42 -26.32 -7.00
N LYS A 590 2.42 -26.42 -7.87
CA LYS A 590 1.03 -26.15 -7.51
C LYS A 590 0.44 -27.40 -6.85
N VAL A 591 -0.10 -27.28 -5.63
CA VAL A 591 -0.68 -28.38 -4.86
C VAL A 591 -2.09 -28.04 -4.38
N ALA A 592 -2.97 -29.04 -4.27
CA ALA A 592 -4.35 -28.82 -3.87
C ALA A 592 -4.50 -28.48 -2.37
N ASN A 593 -3.68 -29.10 -1.52
CA ASN A 593 -3.60 -28.93 -0.06
C ASN A 593 -2.26 -29.52 0.45
N TYR A 594 -2.08 -29.60 1.78
CA TYR A 594 -0.88 -30.15 2.40
C TYR A 594 -0.82 -31.69 2.49
N GLN A 595 -1.88 -32.42 2.16
CA GLN A 595 -1.97 -33.88 2.40
C GLN A 595 -0.98 -34.69 1.56
N THR A 596 -0.59 -34.17 0.39
CA THR A 596 0.36 -34.82 -0.54
C THR A 596 1.82 -34.52 -0.22
N LEU A 597 2.12 -33.87 0.90
CA LEU A 597 3.48 -33.47 1.30
C LEU A 597 4.07 -34.46 2.33
N ASP A 598 5.37 -34.74 2.21
CA ASP A 598 6.09 -35.58 3.19
C ASP A 598 6.21 -34.88 4.56
N LYS A 599 5.53 -35.43 5.57
CA LYS A 599 5.50 -34.88 6.94
C LYS A 599 6.86 -34.88 7.66
N LYS A 600 7.85 -35.66 7.18
CA LYS A 600 9.21 -35.74 7.75
C LYS A 600 10.18 -34.71 7.17
N SER A 601 9.85 -34.16 6.00
CA SER A 601 10.60 -33.09 5.35
C SER A 601 10.51 -31.79 6.14
N LEU A 602 11.54 -30.95 6.01
CA LEU A 602 11.55 -29.63 6.64
C LEU A 602 10.71 -28.66 5.83
N PHE A 603 9.79 -27.97 6.49
CA PHE A 603 8.91 -26.97 5.89
C PHE A 603 9.09 -25.60 6.53
N LEU A 604 9.18 -24.58 5.67
CA LEU A 604 9.04 -23.18 6.03
C LEU A 604 7.66 -22.70 5.58
N VAL A 605 7.02 -21.87 6.41
CA VAL A 605 5.76 -21.18 6.09
C VAL A 605 5.91 -19.69 6.41
N PHE A 606 5.06 -18.84 5.86
CA PHE A 606 5.16 -17.41 6.15
C PHE A 606 4.44 -17.07 7.47
N LYS A 607 3.28 -17.67 7.74
CA LYS A 607 2.45 -17.33 8.91
C LYS A 607 2.58 -18.32 10.08
N GLN A 608 2.46 -17.80 11.30
CA GLN A 608 2.31 -18.64 12.50
C GLN A 608 1.02 -19.48 12.45
N ALA A 609 -0.05 -18.98 11.81
CA ALA A 609 -1.29 -19.74 11.60
C ALA A 609 -1.07 -21.00 10.73
N GLU A 610 -0.36 -20.88 9.60
CA GLU A 610 0.02 -22.01 8.75
C GLU A 610 0.89 -23.03 9.52
N LYS A 611 1.82 -22.55 10.34
CA LYS A 611 2.68 -23.38 11.17
C LYS A 611 1.87 -24.17 12.21
N SER A 612 0.90 -23.53 12.86
CA SER A 612 -0.02 -24.20 13.79
C SER A 612 -0.87 -25.25 13.07
N MET A 613 -1.41 -24.92 11.88
CA MET A 613 -2.18 -25.86 11.06
C MET A 613 -1.36 -27.10 10.66
N LEU A 614 -0.14 -26.91 10.12
CA LEU A 614 0.72 -28.04 9.74
C LEU A 614 1.16 -28.87 10.96
N LYS A 615 1.39 -28.25 12.12
CA LYS A 615 1.68 -29.00 13.35
C LYS A 615 0.49 -29.84 13.82
N VAL A 616 -0.73 -29.32 13.77
CA VAL A 616 -1.95 -30.10 14.04
C VAL A 616 -2.13 -31.22 13.01
N ALA A 617 -1.77 -31.00 11.75
CA ALA A 617 -1.73 -32.02 10.70
C ALA A 617 -0.60 -33.07 10.86
N GLY A 618 0.25 -32.96 11.89
CA GLY A 618 1.30 -33.92 12.21
C GLY A 618 2.63 -33.73 11.45
N PHE A 619 2.95 -32.51 11.01
CA PHE A 619 4.28 -32.18 10.48
C PHE A 619 5.23 -31.81 11.62
N GLU A 620 6.34 -32.54 11.74
CA GLU A 620 7.28 -32.38 12.87
C GLU A 620 8.15 -31.12 12.74
N ARG A 621 8.62 -30.83 11.52
CA ARG A 621 9.73 -29.90 11.25
C ARG A 621 9.27 -28.62 10.53
N VAL A 622 8.31 -27.92 11.15
CA VAL A 622 7.72 -26.69 10.63
C VAL A 622 8.16 -25.45 11.43
N PHE A 623 8.68 -24.47 10.71
CA PHE A 623 9.12 -23.16 11.22
C PHE A 623 8.55 -22.04 10.36
N THR A 624 8.42 -20.82 10.89
CA THR A 624 8.20 -19.67 10.00
C THR A 624 9.50 -19.27 9.29
N VAL A 625 9.40 -18.60 8.14
CA VAL A 625 10.56 -18.04 7.41
C VAL A 625 11.43 -17.17 8.32
N HIS A 626 10.81 -16.30 9.12
CA HIS A 626 11.48 -15.42 10.09
C HIS A 626 12.19 -16.23 11.20
N GLU A 627 11.57 -17.28 11.73
CA GLU A 627 12.19 -18.21 12.70
C GLU A 627 13.37 -19.01 12.11
N TYR A 628 13.51 -19.03 10.79
CA TYR A 628 14.57 -19.74 10.07
C TYR A 628 15.66 -18.84 9.47
N GLN A 629 15.67 -17.55 9.82
CA GLN A 629 16.81 -16.65 9.62
C GLN A 629 18.07 -17.20 10.33
N GLY A 630 19.27 -16.83 9.86
CA GLY A 630 20.55 -17.47 10.18
C GLY A 630 20.73 -18.92 9.65
N LYS A 631 19.74 -19.79 9.89
CA LYS A 631 19.76 -21.26 9.70
C LYS A 631 19.91 -21.69 8.22
N GLN A 632 20.14 -22.98 8.00
CA GLN A 632 20.33 -23.59 6.66
C GLN A 632 19.87 -25.06 6.59
N ALA A 633 19.64 -25.58 5.39
CA ALA A 633 19.47 -27.01 5.12
C ALA A 633 19.94 -27.38 3.70
N LYS A 634 20.08 -28.68 3.37
CA LYS A 634 20.34 -29.13 1.99
C LYS A 634 19.16 -28.83 1.06
N ASN A 635 17.99 -29.30 1.47
CA ASN A 635 16.72 -29.13 0.78
C ASN A 635 15.80 -28.28 1.65
N ILE A 636 15.16 -27.28 1.05
CA ILE A 636 14.16 -26.41 1.69
C ILE A 636 12.84 -26.59 0.95
N ASN A 637 11.78 -26.88 1.70
CA ASN A 637 10.42 -26.84 1.19
C ASN A 637 9.74 -25.61 1.81
N VAL A 638 9.11 -24.78 0.98
CA VAL A 638 8.27 -23.69 1.44
C VAL A 638 6.82 -24.09 1.14
N TYR A 639 5.92 -23.95 2.10
CA TYR A 639 4.49 -24.16 1.90
C TYR A 639 3.70 -22.87 2.06
N ARG A 640 2.69 -22.69 1.20
CA ARG A 640 1.66 -21.65 1.29
C ARG A 640 0.28 -22.30 1.20
N ASP A 641 -0.51 -22.16 2.27
CA ASP A 641 -1.93 -22.59 2.24
C ASP A 641 -2.87 -21.50 1.70
N SER A 642 -2.47 -20.23 1.75
CA SER A 642 -3.33 -19.14 1.28
C SER A 642 -3.46 -19.13 -0.24
N ILE A 643 -4.63 -19.53 -0.74
CA ILE A 643 -5.04 -19.35 -2.15
C ILE A 643 -5.21 -17.88 -2.54
N HIS A 644 -5.35 -16.97 -1.57
CA HIS A 644 -5.52 -15.54 -1.80
C HIS A 644 -4.16 -14.90 -2.11
N LEU A 645 -4.05 -14.23 -3.27
CA LEU A 645 -2.78 -13.67 -3.74
C LEU A 645 -2.28 -12.53 -2.85
N ASN A 646 -3.17 -11.58 -2.54
CA ASN A 646 -2.92 -10.25 -1.98
C ASN A 646 -2.55 -10.23 -0.48
N ASP A 647 -1.88 -11.26 0.01
CA ASP A 647 -1.58 -11.48 1.42
C ASP A 647 -0.11 -11.13 1.67
N MET A 648 0.12 -9.87 2.08
CA MET A 648 1.39 -9.16 1.89
C MET A 648 2.65 -9.83 2.43
N ILE A 649 2.54 -10.72 3.43
CA ILE A 649 3.70 -11.43 3.97
C ILE A 649 4.39 -12.32 2.92
N TYR A 650 3.65 -12.85 1.94
CA TYR A 650 4.24 -13.60 0.81
C TYR A 650 4.82 -12.70 -0.28
N ASP A 651 4.55 -11.39 -0.23
CA ASP A 651 5.04 -10.38 -1.16
C ASP A 651 6.18 -9.52 -0.56
N SER A 652 6.59 -9.82 0.68
CA SER A 652 7.67 -9.14 1.41
C SER A 652 9.05 -9.61 0.95
N ASP A 653 9.81 -8.76 0.25
CA ASP A 653 11.12 -9.14 -0.32
C ASP A 653 12.12 -9.66 0.72
N PRO A 654 12.27 -9.08 1.93
CA PRO A 654 13.17 -9.64 2.94
C PRO A 654 12.77 -11.05 3.40
N HIS A 655 11.46 -11.36 3.48
CA HIS A 655 11.01 -12.72 3.77
C HIS A 655 11.28 -13.67 2.60
N ILE A 656 11.01 -13.23 1.36
CA ILE A 656 11.26 -14.03 0.15
C ILE A 656 12.77 -14.33 0.00
N LEU A 657 13.63 -13.33 0.16
CA LEU A 657 15.09 -13.47 0.19
C LEU A 657 15.53 -14.43 1.29
N VAL A 658 15.04 -14.26 2.53
CA VAL A 658 15.38 -15.18 3.63
C VAL A 658 15.01 -16.60 3.21
N ALA A 659 13.79 -16.87 2.75
CA ALA A 659 13.34 -18.20 2.33
C ALA A 659 14.19 -18.80 1.20
N LEU A 660 14.40 -18.06 0.11
CA LEU A 660 15.17 -18.48 -1.08
C LEU A 660 16.66 -18.71 -0.81
N THR A 661 17.19 -18.23 0.31
CA THR A 661 18.63 -18.30 0.61
C THR A 661 18.99 -19.30 1.71
N ARG A 662 18.05 -20.16 2.13
CA ARG A 662 18.28 -21.17 3.18
C ARG A 662 18.85 -22.51 2.67
N HIS A 663 18.71 -22.84 1.39
CA HIS A 663 19.15 -24.13 0.82
C HIS A 663 20.60 -24.13 0.34
N THR A 664 21.15 -25.33 0.12
CA THR A 664 22.41 -25.54 -0.62
C THR A 664 22.26 -26.44 -1.84
N GLU A 665 21.15 -27.19 -1.98
CA GLU A 665 20.96 -28.17 -3.05
C GLU A 665 19.63 -27.98 -3.79
N THR A 666 18.50 -27.90 -3.08
CA THR A 666 17.18 -27.68 -3.71
C THR A 666 16.26 -26.80 -2.87
N PHE A 667 15.41 -26.04 -3.56
CA PHE A 667 14.33 -25.23 -3.01
C PHE A 667 13.04 -25.57 -3.74
N CYS A 668 12.03 -26.03 -3.01
CA CYS A 668 10.74 -26.43 -3.57
C CYS A 668 9.62 -25.59 -2.94
N TYR A 669 9.01 -24.69 -3.70
CA TYR A 669 7.85 -23.93 -3.27
C TYR A 669 6.57 -24.68 -3.64
N TYR A 670 5.84 -25.12 -2.63
CA TYR A 670 4.54 -25.76 -2.73
C TYR A 670 3.47 -24.73 -2.38
N THR A 671 2.67 -24.33 -3.35
CA THR A 671 1.63 -23.31 -3.16
C THR A 671 0.30 -23.78 -3.73
N ARG A 672 -0.80 -23.37 -3.09
CA ARG A 672 -2.15 -23.57 -3.64
C ARG A 672 -2.50 -22.55 -4.74
N ASN A 673 -1.75 -21.44 -4.83
CA ASN A 673 -1.87 -20.46 -5.91
C ASN A 673 -0.48 -19.96 -6.36
N ASP A 674 -0.17 -20.12 -7.64
CA ASP A 674 1.13 -19.88 -8.24
C ASP A 674 1.29 -18.48 -8.89
N ASN A 675 0.30 -17.58 -8.80
CA ASN A 675 0.38 -16.22 -9.37
C ASN A 675 0.89 -15.18 -8.34
N ASP A 676 1.55 -15.60 -7.27
CA ASP A 676 2.07 -14.74 -6.20
C ASP A 676 3.50 -14.24 -6.44
N LYS A 677 4.01 -13.31 -5.60
CA LYS A 677 5.34 -12.72 -5.83
C LYS A 677 6.49 -13.73 -5.68
N LEU A 678 6.45 -14.70 -4.75
CA LEU A 678 7.49 -15.74 -4.69
C LEU A 678 7.45 -16.63 -5.94
N SER A 679 6.27 -17.07 -6.41
CA SER A 679 6.18 -17.81 -7.67
C SER A 679 6.61 -16.98 -8.88
N LYS A 680 6.30 -15.67 -8.89
CA LYS A 680 6.79 -14.72 -9.90
C LYS A 680 8.29 -14.51 -9.80
N ILE A 681 8.90 -14.55 -8.61
CA ILE A 681 10.36 -14.48 -8.42
C ILE A 681 11.02 -15.77 -8.90
N ILE A 682 10.46 -16.95 -8.62
CA ILE A 682 10.93 -18.21 -9.22
C ILE A 682 10.80 -18.16 -10.74
N ARG A 683 9.66 -17.67 -11.27
CA ARG A 683 9.48 -17.43 -12.71
C ARG A 683 10.29 -16.24 -13.25
N LYS A 684 10.88 -15.37 -12.42
CA LYS A 684 11.78 -14.26 -12.79
C LYS A 684 13.26 -14.62 -12.71
N ILE A 685 13.62 -15.59 -11.87
CA ILE A 685 14.84 -16.41 -12.02
C ILE A 685 14.82 -17.14 -13.38
N MET A 686 13.63 -17.25 -14.01
CA MET A 686 13.44 -17.78 -15.36
C MET A 686 13.19 -16.68 -16.45
N LEU A 687 12.50 -15.54 -16.20
CA LEU A 687 12.02 -14.52 -17.19
C LEU A 687 11.71 -13.09 -16.57
N GLN A 688 12.24 -11.92 -17.02
CA GLN A 688 12.04 -10.58 -16.34
C GLN A 688 11.75 -9.31 -17.22
N ASP A 689 10.91 -8.34 -16.72
CA ASP A 689 10.91 -6.84 -16.97
C ASP A 689 10.05 -5.97 -15.93
N TYR A 690 9.62 -4.70 -16.23
CA TYR A 690 9.29 -3.57 -15.28
C TYR A 690 8.14 -2.53 -15.63
N THR A 691 7.84 -1.57 -14.69
CA THR A 691 7.44 -0.10 -14.82
C THR A 691 5.96 0.48 -14.76
N ILE A 692 5.79 1.84 -14.53
CA ILE A 692 4.67 2.59 -13.77
C ILE A 692 4.17 3.96 -14.46
N LEU A 693 3.59 5.12 -13.96
CA LEU A 693 3.36 5.97 -12.70
C LEU A 693 2.49 7.31 -13.00
N THR A 694 1.73 8.03 -12.09
CA THR A 694 1.65 9.58 -12.10
C THR A 694 0.45 10.64 -11.91
N GLY A 695 -0.33 10.81 -10.80
CA GLY A 695 -0.79 12.08 -10.04
C GLY A 695 -1.61 13.40 -10.47
N GLY A 696 -2.71 13.84 -9.76
CA GLY A 696 -3.40 15.22 -9.68
C GLY A 696 -4.99 15.33 -9.86
N ALA A 697 -5.92 16.30 -9.50
CA ALA A 697 -6.17 17.55 -8.65
C ALA A 697 -7.68 18.13 -8.83
N THR A 698 -8.55 18.93 -8.09
CA THR A 698 -8.91 19.52 -6.70
C THR A 698 -10.47 19.99 -6.60
N SER A 699 -11.07 20.81 -5.64
CA SER A 699 -12.61 20.94 -5.41
C SER A 699 -13.37 22.21 -4.76
N TYR A 700 -14.76 22.25 -4.61
CA TYR A 700 -15.78 23.33 -4.19
C TYR A 700 -16.95 23.01 -3.11
N ASP A 701 -17.84 23.96 -2.67
CA ASP A 701 -18.49 24.12 -1.30
C ASP A 701 -20.07 24.20 -1.01
N HIS A 702 -20.58 24.08 0.26
CA HIS A 702 -22.02 24.05 0.78
C HIS A 702 -22.30 24.55 2.28
N TYR A 703 -23.59 24.78 2.73
CA TYR A 703 -24.04 25.34 4.07
C TYR A 703 -25.38 24.78 4.72
N LEU A 704 -25.76 25.23 5.95
CA LEU A 704 -26.91 24.79 6.82
C LEU A 704 -27.85 25.92 7.36
N ARG A 705 -29.08 25.59 7.82
CA ARG A 705 -30.09 26.47 8.49
C ARG A 705 -30.94 25.70 9.54
N ARG A 706 -31.77 26.39 10.35
CA ARG A 706 -32.79 25.79 11.24
C ARG A 706 -34.21 25.95 10.68
N ASN A 707 -35.00 24.88 10.68
CA ASN A 707 -36.44 24.95 10.41
C ASN A 707 -37.19 25.31 11.71
N LEU A 708 -38.16 26.23 11.61
CA LEU A 708 -39.01 26.69 12.72
C LEU A 708 -40.51 26.60 12.39
N HIS A 709 -40.86 26.08 11.21
CA HIS A 709 -42.22 26.14 10.64
C HIS A 709 -42.64 24.79 10.03
N TYR A 710 -42.35 23.69 10.73
CA TYR A 710 -42.87 22.38 10.36
C TYR A 710 -44.40 22.33 10.51
N THR A 711 -45.08 21.79 9.50
CA THR A 711 -46.55 21.75 9.39
C THR A 711 -47.09 20.38 8.98
N GLY A 712 -46.27 19.33 9.09
CA GLY A 712 -46.68 17.95 8.82
C GLY A 712 -47.27 17.24 10.04
N PRO A 713 -47.43 15.90 9.99
CA PRO A 713 -48.01 15.13 11.09
C PRO A 713 -47.11 15.13 12.34
N MET A 714 -47.73 15.17 13.52
CA MET A 714 -47.04 15.07 14.81
C MET A 714 -47.02 13.63 15.31
N TYR A 715 -45.87 13.20 15.83
CA TYR A 715 -45.54 11.85 16.28
C TYR A 715 -45.02 11.86 17.73
N GLU A 716 -45.60 12.72 18.59
CA GLU A 716 -45.18 12.92 20.00
C GLU A 716 -45.06 11.60 20.78
N HIS A 717 -45.94 10.63 20.50
CA HIS A 717 -45.93 9.32 21.17
C HIS A 717 -44.76 8.43 20.71
N GLU A 718 -44.38 8.48 19.44
CA GLU A 718 -43.21 7.77 18.91
C GLU A 718 -41.91 8.43 19.37
N VAL A 719 -41.87 9.76 19.36
CA VAL A 719 -40.73 10.58 19.83
C VAL A 719 -40.40 10.27 21.30
N SER A 720 -41.41 10.24 22.16
CA SER A 720 -41.24 9.92 23.59
C SER A 720 -40.81 8.45 23.82
N ARG A 721 -41.32 7.48 23.04
CA ARG A 721 -40.83 6.08 23.05
C ARG A 721 -39.35 5.98 22.63
N GLY A 722 -38.88 6.93 21.81
CA GLY A 722 -37.48 7.11 21.43
C GLY A 722 -36.62 7.91 22.44
N LEU A 723 -37.07 8.07 23.69
CA LEU A 723 -36.35 8.78 24.76
C LEU A 723 -35.93 10.23 24.37
N SER A 724 -36.78 10.91 23.60
CA SER A 724 -36.53 12.23 23.00
C SER A 724 -37.69 13.20 23.25
N ILE A 725 -37.46 14.50 23.09
CA ILE A 725 -38.51 15.53 23.06
C ILE A 725 -38.64 16.09 21.62
N ASP A 726 -39.85 16.38 21.18
CA ASP A 726 -40.08 16.84 19.80
C ASP A 726 -39.60 18.30 19.61
N LEU A 727 -38.45 18.45 18.91
CA LEU A 727 -37.72 19.72 18.80
C LEU A 727 -37.47 20.12 17.34
N PRO A 728 -37.51 21.43 17.00
CA PRO A 728 -37.37 21.90 15.61
C PRO A 728 -36.00 21.59 14.99
N ARG A 729 -36.04 20.93 13.83
CA ARG A 729 -34.91 20.37 13.07
C ARG A 729 -33.94 21.43 12.51
N PHE A 730 -32.71 21.00 12.22
CA PHE A 730 -31.77 21.74 11.37
C PHE A 730 -31.75 21.15 9.94
N GLU A 731 -31.91 22.01 8.93
CA GLU A 731 -31.99 21.66 7.50
C GLU A 731 -30.70 22.05 6.77
N MET A 732 -30.21 21.22 5.84
CA MET A 732 -29.12 21.59 4.94
C MET A 732 -29.67 22.33 3.72
N ILE A 733 -29.31 23.62 3.57
CA ILE A 733 -29.68 24.38 2.36
C ILE A 733 -28.76 23.93 1.22
N LYS A 734 -29.27 23.02 0.40
CA LYS A 734 -28.78 22.88 -0.98
C LYS A 734 -29.10 24.17 -1.71
N GLN A 735 -28.09 24.86 -2.24
CA GLN A 735 -28.35 25.93 -3.21
C GLN A 735 -28.95 25.29 -4.47
N ASN A 736 -30.21 25.64 -4.77
CA ASN A 736 -30.81 25.32 -6.05
C ASN A 736 -30.14 26.17 -7.13
N TYR A 737 -29.03 25.68 -7.68
CA TYR A 737 -28.64 26.09 -9.03
C TYR A 737 -29.73 25.63 -9.99
N GLU A 738 -30.22 26.53 -10.83
CA GLU A 738 -30.91 26.13 -12.04
C GLU A 738 -29.92 25.32 -12.88
N ASP A 739 -30.16 24.02 -13.07
CA ASP A 739 -29.35 23.23 -13.98
C ASP A 739 -29.59 23.73 -15.41
N ARG A 740 -28.74 24.66 -15.85
CA ARG A 740 -28.44 24.86 -17.26
C ARG A 740 -27.84 23.56 -17.78
N VAL A 741 -28.71 22.67 -18.23
CA VAL A 741 -28.34 21.42 -18.88
C VAL A 741 -27.56 21.77 -20.15
N ASN A 742 -26.24 21.85 -20.02
CA ASN A 742 -25.32 21.78 -21.14
C ASN A 742 -25.69 20.52 -21.92
N LYS A 743 -26.17 20.69 -23.15
CA LYS A 743 -26.64 19.59 -24.00
C LYS A 743 -25.43 18.72 -24.38
N ARG A 744 -25.07 17.76 -23.52
CA ARG A 744 -24.00 16.79 -23.76
C ARG A 744 -24.19 16.23 -25.17
N PHE A 745 -23.20 16.37 -26.05
CA PHE A 745 -23.27 15.96 -27.45
C PHE A 745 -23.20 14.43 -27.55
N ARG A 746 -24.30 13.75 -27.23
CA ARG A 746 -24.40 12.28 -27.22
C ARG A 746 -24.52 11.74 -28.65
N ILE A 747 -23.43 11.20 -29.19
CA ILE A 747 -23.49 10.41 -30.43
C ILE A 747 -24.11 9.05 -30.07
N LYS A 748 -25.43 8.96 -30.13
CA LYS A 748 -26.18 7.73 -29.81
C LYS A 748 -25.81 6.57 -30.74
N PHE A 749 -26.02 5.35 -30.26
CA PHE A 749 -25.92 4.17 -31.10
C PHE A 749 -27.02 4.16 -32.16
N ARG A 750 -26.69 3.75 -33.39
CA ARG A 750 -27.71 3.35 -34.37
C ARG A 750 -28.25 2.00 -33.92
N GLU A 751 -29.57 1.84 -33.97
CA GLU A 751 -30.21 0.57 -33.62
C GLU A 751 -29.88 -0.49 -34.68
N LYS A 752 -29.23 -1.58 -34.23
CA LYS A 752 -29.08 -2.82 -35.00
C LYS A 752 -30.03 -3.88 -34.45
N ASN A 753 -30.32 -4.91 -35.23
CA ASN A 753 -31.14 -6.04 -34.78
C ASN A 753 -30.50 -6.73 -33.56
N PHE A 754 -31.28 -6.91 -32.50
CA PHE A 754 -30.88 -7.67 -31.32
C PHE A 754 -30.73 -9.15 -31.69
N SER A 755 -29.65 -9.79 -31.23
CA SER A 755 -29.41 -11.23 -31.36
C SER A 755 -29.00 -11.80 -30.01
N LEU A 756 -29.84 -12.69 -29.46
CA LEU A 756 -29.53 -13.38 -28.21
C LEU A 756 -28.31 -14.29 -28.33
N ALA A 757 -28.12 -14.93 -29.49
CA ALA A 757 -26.95 -15.77 -29.76
C ALA A 757 -25.65 -14.96 -29.73
N TYR A 758 -25.66 -13.70 -30.15
CA TYR A 758 -24.50 -12.80 -30.01
C TYR A 758 -24.21 -12.45 -28.55
N VAL A 759 -25.23 -12.15 -27.73
CA VAL A 759 -25.04 -11.84 -26.30
C VAL A 759 -24.53 -13.07 -25.53
N GLN A 760 -25.01 -14.28 -25.86
CA GLN A 760 -24.49 -15.52 -25.30
C GLN A 760 -23.04 -15.75 -25.72
N ALA A 761 -22.71 -15.62 -27.02
CA ALA A 761 -21.34 -15.79 -27.50
C ALA A 761 -20.35 -14.79 -26.90
N TRP A 762 -20.77 -13.53 -26.72
CA TRP A 762 -19.98 -12.53 -25.99
C TRP A 762 -19.75 -12.94 -24.53
N TYR A 763 -20.79 -13.39 -23.83
CA TYR A 763 -20.66 -13.85 -22.45
C TYR A 763 -19.73 -15.06 -22.32
N ASP A 764 -19.86 -16.03 -23.22
CA ASP A 764 -19.06 -17.25 -23.26
C ASP A 764 -17.58 -16.99 -23.62
N GLN A 765 -17.28 -15.84 -24.26
CA GLN A 765 -15.92 -15.38 -24.54
C GLN A 765 -15.29 -14.58 -23.39
N ILE A 766 -16.07 -13.78 -22.64
CA ILE A 766 -15.56 -13.05 -21.46
C ILE A 766 -15.41 -13.98 -20.24
N LEU A 767 -16.34 -14.92 -20.05
CA LEU A 767 -16.37 -15.86 -18.92
C LEU A 767 -16.49 -17.32 -19.43
N PRO A 768 -15.43 -17.85 -20.07
CA PRO A 768 -15.44 -19.20 -20.62
C PRO A 768 -15.73 -20.26 -19.56
N GLY A 769 -16.67 -21.17 -19.86
CA GLY A 769 -17.11 -22.24 -18.96
C GLY A 769 -18.24 -21.85 -17.99
N ASN A 770 -18.52 -20.56 -17.77
CA ASN A 770 -19.53 -20.16 -16.77
C ASN A 770 -20.98 -20.49 -17.15
N SER A 771 -21.26 -20.65 -18.45
CA SER A 771 -22.62 -20.88 -19.00
C SER A 771 -22.99 -22.36 -19.18
N VAL A 772 -22.06 -23.29 -18.96
CA VAL A 772 -22.31 -24.75 -19.11
C VAL A 772 -22.69 -25.45 -17.81
N HIS A 773 -22.59 -24.77 -16.67
CA HIS A 773 -22.90 -25.34 -15.34
C HIS A 773 -24.39 -25.23 -15.01
N ASP A 774 -25.01 -26.32 -14.56
CA ASP A 774 -26.42 -26.33 -14.17
C ASP A 774 -26.63 -26.19 -12.64
N TYR A 775 -26.69 -24.93 -12.19
CA TYR A 775 -26.99 -24.55 -10.80
C TYR A 775 -28.40 -24.97 -10.30
N THR A 776 -29.15 -25.79 -11.03
CA THR A 776 -30.52 -26.22 -10.66
C THR A 776 -30.52 -27.18 -9.47
N TYR A 777 -29.51 -28.04 -9.36
CA TYR A 777 -29.41 -29.03 -8.29
C TYR A 777 -28.55 -28.60 -7.09
N ASP A 778 -27.88 -27.43 -7.18
CA ASP A 778 -27.04 -26.82 -6.14
C ASP A 778 -27.58 -26.97 -4.70
N PRO A 779 -28.83 -26.58 -4.38
CA PRO A 779 -29.32 -26.71 -3.01
C PRO A 779 -29.54 -28.17 -2.62
N THR A 780 -30.03 -29.00 -3.55
CA THR A 780 -30.30 -30.42 -3.33
C THR A 780 -29.02 -31.20 -3.07
N ILE A 781 -27.93 -30.87 -3.77
CA ILE A 781 -26.60 -31.43 -3.52
C ILE A 781 -26.14 -31.07 -2.10
N LEU A 782 -26.20 -29.80 -1.71
CA LEU A 782 -25.83 -29.36 -0.37
C LEU A 782 -26.70 -29.99 0.74
N GLN A 783 -28.02 -30.13 0.53
CA GLN A 783 -28.89 -30.76 1.53
C GLN A 783 -28.56 -32.23 1.75
N ASN A 784 -28.10 -32.96 0.72
CA ASN A 784 -27.76 -34.38 0.82
C ASN A 784 -26.26 -34.67 1.09
N SER A 785 -25.35 -33.71 0.90
CA SER A 785 -23.93 -33.88 1.21
C SER A 785 -23.67 -33.95 2.72
N GLU A 786 -22.52 -34.48 3.12
CA GLU A 786 -21.95 -34.16 4.43
C GLU A 786 -21.61 -32.66 4.50
N LEU A 787 -21.52 -32.11 5.72
CA LEU A 787 -21.25 -30.69 5.95
C LEU A 787 -20.13 -30.54 6.98
N ASP A 788 -18.90 -30.35 6.50
CA ASP A 788 -17.76 -29.94 7.32
C ASP A 788 -17.84 -28.43 7.58
N ILE A 789 -18.05 -28.05 8.84
CA ILE A 789 -18.07 -26.66 9.29
C ILE A 789 -17.30 -26.50 10.61
N GLN A 790 -16.29 -25.65 10.57
CA GLN A 790 -15.57 -25.16 11.75
C GLN A 790 -16.32 -23.95 12.31
N ILE A 791 -16.77 -24.02 13.55
CA ILE A 791 -17.49 -22.97 14.28
C ILE A 791 -16.61 -22.54 15.47
N SER A 792 -16.37 -21.24 15.64
CA SER A 792 -15.60 -20.68 16.76
C SER A 792 -16.47 -20.11 17.87
N GLY A 793 -17.72 -19.71 17.53
CA GLY A 793 -18.72 -19.21 18.48
C GLY A 793 -19.50 -20.30 19.21
N GLN A 794 -20.45 -19.89 20.06
CA GLN A 794 -21.49 -20.79 20.57
C GLN A 794 -22.74 -20.68 19.70
N ILE A 795 -23.27 -21.83 19.27
CA ILE A 795 -24.53 -21.93 18.54
C ILE A 795 -25.51 -22.90 19.24
N THR A 796 -26.78 -22.79 18.89
CA THR A 796 -27.81 -23.78 19.22
C THR A 796 -28.64 -24.05 17.97
N LEU A 797 -28.96 -25.33 17.72
CA LEU A 797 -29.71 -25.78 16.56
C LEU A 797 -30.99 -26.50 17.00
N ASP A 798 -32.13 -26.01 16.52
CA ASP A 798 -33.41 -26.71 16.55
C ASP A 798 -33.43 -27.74 15.42
N THR A 799 -33.15 -29.00 15.75
CA THR A 799 -33.11 -30.11 14.77
C THR A 799 -34.46 -30.39 14.12
N GLY A 800 -35.57 -29.93 14.71
CA GLY A 800 -36.91 -29.99 14.12
C GLY A 800 -37.09 -29.09 12.89
N LYS A 801 -36.18 -28.12 12.67
CA LYS A 801 -36.18 -27.19 11.52
C LYS A 801 -35.17 -27.55 10.43
N SER A 802 -34.68 -28.79 10.44
CA SER A 802 -33.81 -29.34 9.38
C SER A 802 -34.55 -29.62 8.05
N SER A 803 -35.89 -29.55 8.02
CA SER A 803 -36.72 -29.90 6.86
C SER A 803 -36.56 -28.96 5.66
N ILE A 804 -36.48 -29.53 4.44
CA ILE A 804 -36.36 -28.77 3.19
C ILE A 804 -37.67 -28.06 2.85
N ILE A 805 -37.68 -26.72 2.87
CA ILE A 805 -38.79 -25.90 2.39
C ILE A 805 -38.83 -25.95 0.85
N ARG A 806 -39.84 -26.61 0.28
CA ARG A 806 -40.12 -26.57 -1.17
C ARG A 806 -40.61 -25.19 -1.60
N ARG A 807 -40.26 -24.77 -2.84
CA ARG A 807 -40.83 -23.55 -3.45
C ARG A 807 -42.36 -23.71 -3.58
N LYS A 808 -43.10 -22.60 -3.38
CA LYS A 808 -44.58 -22.57 -3.43
C LYS A 808 -45.14 -22.25 -4.81
N TYR A 809 -44.30 -21.74 -5.69
CA TYR A 809 -44.60 -21.24 -7.02
C TYR A 809 -43.35 -21.35 -7.90
N ASP A 810 -43.54 -21.31 -9.20
CA ASP A 810 -42.48 -21.36 -10.21
C ASP A 810 -42.11 -19.95 -10.68
N THR A 811 -40.93 -19.82 -11.29
CA THR A 811 -40.39 -18.54 -11.78
C THR A 811 -40.03 -18.64 -13.25
N LEU A 812 -40.03 -17.49 -13.93
CA LEU A 812 -39.59 -17.42 -15.33
C LEU A 812 -38.13 -17.87 -15.45
N ARG A 813 -37.87 -18.75 -16.41
CA ARG A 813 -36.54 -19.28 -16.73
C ARG A 813 -35.90 -18.38 -17.79
N PRO A 814 -34.62 -18.02 -17.66
CA PRO A 814 -33.89 -17.28 -18.69
C PRO A 814 -33.52 -18.20 -19.86
N VAL A 815 -33.46 -17.63 -21.06
CA VAL A 815 -32.89 -18.25 -22.26
C VAL A 815 -31.37 -17.98 -22.33
N LEU A 816 -30.90 -16.87 -21.74
CA LEU A 816 -29.48 -16.58 -21.58
C LEU A 816 -28.89 -17.38 -20.41
N ARG A 817 -27.80 -18.11 -20.66
CA ARG A 817 -27.08 -18.92 -19.65
C ARG A 817 -25.90 -18.13 -19.10
N THR A 818 -25.88 -17.86 -17.80
CA THR A 818 -24.83 -17.09 -17.11
C THR A 818 -24.46 -17.72 -15.77
N ALA A 819 -23.42 -17.20 -15.11
CA ALA A 819 -22.95 -17.67 -13.80
C ALA A 819 -23.92 -17.41 -12.62
N ILE A 820 -25.10 -16.83 -12.84
CA ILE A 820 -26.00 -16.47 -11.75
C ILE A 820 -26.76 -17.70 -11.22
N GLY A 821 -26.34 -18.16 -10.04
CA GLY A 821 -26.96 -19.29 -9.35
C GLY A 821 -28.42 -19.05 -8.98
N ASN A 822 -29.16 -20.15 -8.78
CA ASN A 822 -30.56 -20.12 -8.35
C ASN A 822 -30.75 -19.47 -6.97
N GLU A 823 -31.93 -18.89 -6.72
CA GLU A 823 -32.35 -18.56 -5.35
C GLU A 823 -32.39 -19.82 -4.48
N ARG A 824 -31.62 -19.80 -3.40
CA ARG A 824 -31.42 -20.92 -2.50
C ARG A 824 -32.44 -20.92 -1.35
N PRO A 825 -32.91 -22.10 -0.90
CA PRO A 825 -33.92 -22.21 0.15
C PRO A 825 -33.35 -21.85 1.53
N LYS A 826 -34.15 -21.18 2.35
CA LYS A 826 -33.81 -20.94 3.76
C LYS A 826 -33.84 -22.27 4.52
N THR A 827 -32.66 -22.83 4.76
CA THR A 827 -32.43 -24.14 5.40
C THR A 827 -31.33 -24.04 6.44
N GLN A 828 -31.32 -24.96 7.41
CA GLN A 828 -30.34 -25.00 8.49
C GLN A 828 -28.89 -25.03 7.98
N LYS A 829 -28.59 -25.81 6.93
CA LYS A 829 -27.25 -25.89 6.32
C LYS A 829 -26.83 -24.58 5.65
N GLU A 830 -27.72 -23.91 4.92
CA GLU A 830 -27.41 -22.63 4.24
C GLU A 830 -27.21 -21.50 5.26
N SER A 831 -28.06 -21.42 6.30
CA SER A 831 -27.89 -20.44 7.37
C SER A 831 -26.61 -20.69 8.17
N LEU A 832 -26.21 -21.94 8.40
CA LEU A 832 -24.91 -22.29 9.01
C LEU A 832 -23.72 -21.87 8.15
N LEU A 833 -23.68 -22.22 6.86
CA LEU A 833 -22.59 -21.82 5.96
C LEU A 833 -22.51 -20.30 5.78
N ALA A 834 -23.65 -19.63 5.70
CA ALA A 834 -23.71 -18.17 5.62
C ALA A 834 -23.20 -17.55 6.92
N PHE A 835 -23.65 -18.01 8.09
CA PHE A 835 -23.16 -17.57 9.41
C PHE A 835 -21.64 -17.79 9.56
N GLN A 836 -21.14 -18.98 9.22
CA GLN A 836 -19.71 -19.31 9.29
C GLN A 836 -18.84 -18.39 8.43
N LYS A 837 -19.29 -18.06 7.20
CA LYS A 837 -18.53 -17.18 6.29
C LYS A 837 -18.67 -15.70 6.69
N ARG A 838 -19.86 -15.27 7.14
CA ARG A 838 -20.26 -13.85 7.27
C ARG A 838 -20.29 -13.29 8.69
N ASN A 839 -20.31 -14.10 9.74
CA ASN A 839 -20.51 -13.62 11.12
C ASN A 839 -19.60 -14.32 12.15
N ASP A 840 -19.35 -15.63 12.03
CA ASP A 840 -18.36 -16.36 12.83
C ASP A 840 -16.97 -16.36 12.16
N ASN A 841 -15.97 -16.99 12.79
CA ASN A 841 -14.60 -17.12 12.27
C ASN A 841 -14.05 -15.77 11.81
N VAL A 842 -14.12 -14.79 12.72
CA VAL A 842 -13.48 -13.48 12.58
C VAL A 842 -11.97 -13.69 12.70
N PRO A 843 -11.15 -13.18 11.77
CA PRO A 843 -9.69 -13.22 11.92
C PRO A 843 -9.23 -12.53 13.22
N GLN A 844 -8.04 -12.86 13.70
CA GLN A 844 -7.32 -12.08 14.71
C GLN A 844 -5.96 -11.72 14.13
N LEU A 845 -5.93 -10.61 13.38
CA LEU A 845 -4.76 -10.06 12.69
C LEU A 845 -4.18 -8.83 13.42
N ASN A 846 -4.95 -8.22 14.31
CA ASN A 846 -4.56 -7.03 15.03
C ASN A 846 -3.61 -7.33 16.21
N VAL A 847 -2.85 -6.31 16.58
CA VAL A 847 -2.02 -6.25 17.78
C VAL A 847 -2.86 -5.65 18.92
N ILE A 848 -2.43 -5.92 20.15
CA ILE A 848 -2.98 -5.33 21.36
C ILE A 848 -2.77 -3.81 21.30
N ASN A 849 -3.87 -3.08 21.18
CA ASN A 849 -3.93 -1.63 21.21
C ASN A 849 -4.94 -1.21 22.29
N ASP A 850 -4.69 -0.10 22.96
CA ASP A 850 -5.64 0.48 23.92
C ASP A 850 -6.76 1.19 23.14
N VAL A 851 -8.00 0.71 23.34
CA VAL A 851 -9.16 1.03 22.51
C VAL A 851 -9.46 2.53 22.52
N GLN A 852 -9.45 3.16 23.69
CA GLN A 852 -9.77 4.57 23.81
C GLN A 852 -8.71 5.47 23.15
N THR A 853 -7.43 5.08 23.23
CA THR A 853 -6.36 5.83 22.56
C THR A 853 -6.45 5.71 21.04
N VAL A 854 -6.78 4.53 20.49
CA VAL A 854 -7.03 4.37 19.04
C VAL A 854 -8.25 5.19 18.60
N VAL A 855 -9.34 5.20 19.35
CA VAL A 855 -10.54 5.98 19.04
C VAL A 855 -10.28 7.48 19.08
N ASN A 856 -9.52 7.97 20.06
CA ASN A 856 -9.12 9.38 20.12
C ASN A 856 -8.29 9.78 18.89
N LEU A 857 -7.35 8.92 18.48
CA LEU A 857 -6.58 9.03 17.24
C LEU A 857 -7.49 9.05 16.00
N MET A 858 -8.46 8.15 15.90
CA MET A 858 -9.44 8.12 14.81
C MET A 858 -10.23 9.42 14.71
N MET A 859 -10.67 9.99 15.85
CA MET A 859 -11.38 11.27 15.88
C MET A 859 -10.48 12.46 15.45
N ASP A 860 -9.21 12.47 15.87
CA ASP A 860 -8.23 13.47 15.45
C ASP A 860 -7.92 13.40 13.94
N LYS A 861 -7.72 12.19 13.40
CA LYS A 861 -7.44 12.03 11.97
C LYS A 861 -8.69 12.25 11.11
N PHE A 862 -9.87 11.85 11.59
CA PHE A 862 -11.14 12.12 10.91
C PHE A 862 -11.45 13.63 10.80
N LYS A 863 -11.04 14.45 11.78
CA LYS A 863 -11.13 15.92 11.75
C LYS A 863 -10.43 16.54 10.52
N GLN A 864 -9.48 15.85 9.88
CA GLN A 864 -8.80 16.33 8.67
C GLN A 864 -9.65 16.19 7.39
N TYR A 865 -10.79 15.49 7.45
CA TYR A 865 -11.81 15.50 6.39
C TYR A 865 -12.81 16.66 6.52
N ILE A 866 -12.69 17.51 7.54
CA ILE A 866 -13.56 18.67 7.76
C ILE A 866 -12.94 19.87 7.05
N ASP A 867 -13.74 20.65 6.33
CA ASP A 867 -13.25 21.88 5.71
C ASP A 867 -12.77 22.86 6.80
N PRO A 868 -11.53 23.37 6.75
CA PRO A 868 -11.01 24.29 7.76
C PRO A 868 -11.89 25.52 8.01
N ALA A 869 -12.60 26.02 6.98
CA ALA A 869 -13.51 27.16 7.11
C ALA A 869 -14.82 26.83 7.86
N LYS A 870 -15.09 25.54 8.13
CA LYS A 870 -16.29 25.05 8.81
C LYS A 870 -15.99 24.40 10.16
N LEU A 871 -14.76 24.49 10.64
CA LEU A 871 -14.33 23.81 11.87
C LEU A 871 -15.12 24.27 13.10
N ASP A 872 -15.50 25.55 13.17
CA ASP A 872 -16.34 26.08 14.26
C ASP A 872 -17.77 25.51 14.24
N LEU A 873 -18.33 25.31 13.05
CA LEU A 873 -19.65 24.65 12.89
C LEU A 873 -19.57 23.19 13.36
N TYR A 874 -18.56 22.44 12.91
CA TYR A 874 -18.25 21.09 13.40
C TYR A 874 -17.98 21.05 14.93
N ASN A 875 -17.46 22.12 15.52
CA ASN A 875 -17.28 22.25 16.96
C ASN A 875 -18.57 22.53 17.72
N SER A 876 -19.48 23.34 17.18
CA SER A 876 -20.78 23.62 17.82
C SER A 876 -21.75 22.42 17.85
N TYR A 877 -21.57 21.40 17.01
CA TYR A 877 -22.46 20.22 17.00
C TYR A 877 -22.57 19.48 18.33
N THR A 878 -21.57 19.55 19.22
CA THR A 878 -21.65 18.93 20.55
C THR A 878 -22.55 19.68 21.53
N THR A 879 -22.93 20.93 21.24
CA THR A 879 -23.88 21.72 22.05
C THR A 879 -25.25 21.85 21.39
N LEU A 880 -25.44 21.25 20.20
CA LEU A 880 -26.68 21.23 19.44
C LEU A 880 -27.16 19.78 19.33
N PRO A 881 -28.02 19.26 20.22
CA PRO A 881 -28.38 17.84 20.20
C PRO A 881 -29.06 17.38 18.89
N ILE A 882 -28.99 16.08 18.62
CA ILE A 882 -29.83 15.36 17.65
C ILE A 882 -30.75 14.47 18.48
N GLU A 883 -32.05 14.77 18.43
CA GLU A 883 -33.12 14.04 19.11
C GLU A 883 -34.18 13.58 18.10
N SER A 884 -34.96 12.56 18.48
CA SER A 884 -36.07 12.08 17.65
C SER A 884 -37.13 13.19 17.58
N ASN A 885 -37.58 13.52 16.38
CA ASN A 885 -38.55 14.59 16.14
C ASN A 885 -39.50 14.23 14.99
N SER A 886 -40.70 14.80 15.03
CA SER A 886 -41.80 14.47 14.11
C SER A 886 -41.44 14.74 12.65
N GLU A 887 -40.77 15.86 12.37
CA GLU A 887 -40.27 16.21 11.03
C GLU A 887 -39.31 15.14 10.50
N SER A 888 -38.36 14.70 11.32
CA SER A 888 -37.38 13.70 10.89
C SER A 888 -37.97 12.29 10.71
N ILE A 889 -38.99 11.93 11.50
CA ILE A 889 -39.77 10.68 11.33
C ILE A 889 -40.61 10.73 10.04
N ASP A 890 -41.34 11.82 9.80
CA ASP A 890 -42.13 12.06 8.59
C ASP A 890 -41.30 12.00 7.31
N LEU A 891 -40.17 12.73 7.28
CA LEU A 891 -39.21 12.70 6.17
C LEU A 891 -38.61 11.31 5.93
N TRP A 892 -38.53 10.46 6.96
CA TRP A 892 -38.08 9.07 6.80
C TRP A 892 -39.21 8.16 6.29
N LEU A 893 -40.43 8.30 6.82
CA LEU A 893 -41.63 7.55 6.42
C LEU A 893 -42.03 7.80 4.96
N LYS A 894 -41.88 9.04 4.48
CA LYS A 894 -42.12 9.41 3.07
C LYS A 894 -41.30 8.57 2.08
N ASN A 895 -40.10 8.16 2.49
CA ASN A 895 -39.17 7.33 1.71
C ASN A 895 -39.34 5.82 1.94
N GLN A 896 -40.28 5.38 2.78
CA GLN A 896 -40.56 3.96 3.00
C GLN A 896 -41.70 3.43 2.11
N ALA A 897 -41.61 2.15 1.74
CA ALA A 897 -42.69 1.44 1.05
C ALA A 897 -43.96 1.30 1.92
N LYS A 898 -43.82 1.28 3.26
CA LYS A 898 -44.91 1.45 4.23
C LYS A 898 -44.81 2.83 4.86
N LYS A 899 -45.74 3.73 4.52
CA LYS A 899 -45.75 5.13 4.99
C LYS A 899 -46.37 5.34 6.38
N ASN A 900 -46.59 4.26 7.13
CA ASN A 900 -47.21 4.27 8.45
C ASN A 900 -46.22 3.79 9.53
N VAL A 901 -46.35 4.33 10.73
CA VAL A 901 -45.67 3.83 11.95
C VAL A 901 -46.08 2.38 12.23
N THR A 902 -45.15 1.58 12.77
CA THR A 902 -45.43 0.23 13.28
C THR A 902 -45.79 0.34 14.76
N PRO A 903 -47.00 -0.06 15.20
CA PRO A 903 -47.36 -0.01 16.62
C PRO A 903 -46.41 -0.85 17.48
N ASN A 904 -45.92 -0.25 18.57
CA ASN A 904 -45.12 -0.89 19.60
C ASN A 904 -45.29 -0.08 20.90
N ASP A 905 -45.68 -0.73 22.00
CA ASP A 905 -46.04 -0.03 23.23
C ASP A 905 -44.88 0.19 24.22
N LEU A 906 -43.69 -0.33 23.90
CA LEU A 906 -42.49 -0.27 24.75
C LEU A 906 -41.59 0.93 24.40
N PHE A 907 -40.88 1.45 25.41
CA PHE A 907 -39.77 2.39 25.27
C PHE A 907 -38.49 1.68 24.78
N LEU A 908 -37.61 2.42 24.10
CA LEU A 908 -36.43 1.86 23.42
C LEU A 908 -35.46 1.09 24.35
N ASP A 909 -35.43 1.42 25.64
CA ASP A 909 -34.63 0.79 26.70
C ASP A 909 -35.29 -0.45 27.34
N GLU A 910 -36.62 -0.58 27.26
CA GLU A 910 -37.35 -1.80 27.65
C GLU A 910 -37.18 -2.94 26.62
N ILE A 911 -36.75 -2.60 25.41
CA ILE A 911 -36.58 -3.53 24.28
C ILE A 911 -35.22 -4.24 24.40
N PRO A 912 -35.15 -5.58 24.23
CA PRO A 912 -33.90 -6.33 24.33
C PRO A 912 -33.03 -6.16 23.06
N LEU A 913 -32.42 -4.98 22.89
CA LEU A 913 -31.63 -4.59 21.72
C LEU A 913 -30.40 -5.49 21.44
N THR A 914 -29.97 -6.29 22.42
CA THR A 914 -28.96 -7.36 22.25
C THR A 914 -29.48 -8.56 21.44
N ARG A 915 -30.76 -8.58 21.03
CA ARG A 915 -31.37 -9.64 20.23
C ARG A 915 -31.67 -9.16 18.82
N TYR A 916 -31.10 -9.85 17.84
CA TYR A 916 -31.28 -9.57 16.42
C TYR A 916 -31.92 -10.76 15.71
N ASP A 917 -32.86 -10.49 14.81
CA ASP A 917 -33.31 -11.48 13.86
C ASP A 917 -32.25 -11.68 12.78
N PHE A 918 -32.01 -12.93 12.39
CA PHE A 918 -31.03 -13.31 11.39
C PHE A 918 -31.72 -13.98 10.21
N MET A 919 -31.31 -13.62 8.99
CA MET A 919 -31.71 -14.32 7.79
C MET A 919 -30.64 -14.29 6.71
N ILE A 920 -30.64 -15.33 5.87
CA ILE A 920 -29.89 -15.33 4.61
C ILE A 920 -30.67 -14.60 3.50
N LYS A 921 -29.95 -13.87 2.63
CA LYS A 921 -30.46 -13.42 1.33
C LYS A 921 -30.46 -14.64 0.38
N PRO A 922 -31.61 -15.05 -0.22
CA PRO A 922 -31.68 -16.25 -1.07
C PRO A 922 -30.82 -16.20 -2.34
N ARG A 923 -30.60 -15.01 -2.91
CA ARG A 923 -29.74 -14.84 -4.08
C ARG A 923 -28.25 -14.86 -3.68
N PRO A 924 -27.40 -15.69 -4.31
CA PRO A 924 -25.94 -15.50 -4.20
C PRO A 924 -25.51 -14.16 -4.84
N LYS A 925 -24.37 -13.60 -4.42
CA LYS A 925 -23.72 -12.52 -5.19
C LYS A 925 -23.28 -13.09 -6.54
N VAL A 926 -23.42 -12.31 -7.61
CA VAL A 926 -22.86 -12.64 -8.94
C VAL A 926 -21.35 -12.74 -8.81
N ASP A 927 -20.80 -13.89 -9.21
CA ASP A 927 -19.37 -14.09 -9.37
C ASP A 927 -18.99 -13.77 -10.83
N THR A 928 -17.98 -12.93 -11.01
CA THR A 928 -17.50 -12.46 -12.33
C THR A 928 -16.12 -13.06 -12.66
N THR A 929 -15.83 -14.25 -12.13
CA THR A 929 -14.63 -15.04 -12.45
C THR A 929 -15.00 -16.34 -13.15
N THR A 930 -14.04 -16.94 -13.86
CA THR A 930 -14.18 -18.28 -14.46
C THR A 930 -14.25 -19.41 -13.43
N ASP A 931 -14.01 -19.12 -12.15
CA ASP A 931 -14.01 -20.10 -11.07
C ASP A 931 -15.41 -20.30 -10.45
N ALA A 932 -16.41 -19.54 -10.89
CA ALA A 932 -17.79 -19.59 -10.40
C ALA A 932 -18.45 -21.00 -10.47
N PRO A 933 -18.28 -21.79 -11.55
CA PRO A 933 -18.82 -23.16 -11.63
C PRO A 933 -18.25 -24.16 -10.61
N TYR A 934 -17.12 -23.84 -9.98
CA TYR A 934 -16.40 -24.75 -9.09
C TYR A 934 -16.50 -24.32 -7.61
N ASN A 935 -17.06 -23.14 -7.33
CA ASN A 935 -17.07 -22.54 -6.00
C ASN A 935 -18.50 -22.35 -5.47
N TYR A 936 -18.89 -23.19 -4.51
CA TYR A 936 -20.18 -23.04 -3.81
C TYR A 936 -20.19 -21.82 -2.89
N SER A 937 -20.40 -20.64 -3.45
CA SER A 937 -20.36 -19.38 -2.72
C SER A 937 -21.48 -19.32 -1.67
N ALA A 938 -21.12 -19.33 -0.39
CA ALA A 938 -22.08 -19.12 0.71
C ALA A 938 -22.69 -17.70 0.66
N LEU A 939 -23.96 -17.63 1.08
CA LEU A 939 -24.86 -16.49 0.87
C LEU A 939 -24.46 -15.23 1.66
N GLN A 940 -25.21 -14.15 1.45
CA GLN A 940 -25.15 -12.98 2.34
C GLN A 940 -26.11 -13.17 3.52
N THR A 941 -25.71 -12.69 4.69
CA THR A 941 -26.53 -12.62 5.90
C THR A 941 -27.06 -11.21 6.10
N ILE A 942 -28.22 -11.12 6.76
CA ILE A 942 -28.76 -9.90 7.36
C ILE A 942 -29.01 -10.24 8.82
N ALA A 943 -28.34 -9.53 9.72
CA ALA A 943 -28.76 -9.40 11.12
C ALA A 943 -29.40 -8.02 11.27
N TYR A 944 -30.64 -7.97 11.76
CA TYR A 944 -31.45 -6.75 11.83
C TYR A 944 -32.34 -6.72 13.10
N HIS A 945 -32.71 -5.52 13.54
CA HIS A 945 -33.73 -5.31 14.56
C HIS A 945 -35.15 -5.30 13.96
N PRO A 946 -36.20 -5.48 14.77
CA PRO A 946 -37.59 -5.26 14.36
C PRO A 946 -37.83 -3.86 13.77
N GLN A 947 -38.80 -3.74 12.86
CA GLN A 947 -39.04 -2.52 12.06
C GLN A 947 -39.21 -1.23 12.92
N PHE A 948 -39.82 -1.32 14.11
CA PHE A 948 -40.03 -0.16 14.98
C PHE A 948 -38.71 0.41 15.55
N VAL A 949 -37.66 -0.40 15.76
CA VAL A 949 -36.36 0.10 16.23
C VAL A 949 -35.74 1.00 15.15
N ASN A 950 -35.84 0.56 13.90
CA ASN A 950 -35.38 1.33 12.75
C ASN A 950 -36.20 2.62 12.55
N GLN A 951 -37.49 2.62 12.92
CA GLN A 951 -38.33 3.83 12.89
C GLN A 951 -37.86 4.92 13.87
N LEU A 952 -37.28 4.53 15.01
CA LEU A 952 -36.73 5.47 16.01
C LEU A 952 -35.29 5.89 15.68
N LEU A 953 -34.44 4.94 15.25
CA LEU A 953 -33.00 5.20 15.09
C LEU A 953 -32.58 5.73 13.70
N CYS A 954 -33.23 5.31 12.60
CA CYS A 954 -32.86 5.81 11.27
C CYS A 954 -33.00 7.34 11.09
N PRO A 955 -34.02 8.02 11.66
CA PRO A 955 -34.12 9.49 11.61
C PRO A 955 -32.88 10.19 12.20
N LEU A 956 -32.42 9.77 13.38
CA LEU A 956 -31.24 10.32 14.06
C LEU A 956 -29.99 10.23 13.17
N PHE A 957 -29.80 9.07 12.51
CA PHE A 957 -28.63 8.84 11.67
C PHE A 957 -28.71 9.54 10.30
N ARG A 958 -29.91 9.86 9.79
CA ARG A 958 -30.04 10.76 8.63
C ARG A 958 -29.64 12.19 9.01
N ASP A 959 -30.07 12.67 10.17
CA ASP A 959 -29.77 14.03 10.64
C ASP A 959 -28.26 14.19 10.95
N LEU A 960 -27.61 13.14 11.50
CA LEU A 960 -26.15 13.07 11.63
C LEU A 960 -25.45 13.14 10.26
N LYS A 961 -25.97 12.43 9.26
CA LYS A 961 -25.43 12.43 7.90
C LYS A 961 -25.50 13.81 7.23
N GLU A 962 -26.61 14.51 7.36
CA GLU A 962 -26.75 15.88 6.81
C GLU A 962 -25.77 16.85 7.49
N ARG A 963 -25.59 16.76 8.81
CA ARG A 963 -24.57 17.55 9.52
C ARG A 963 -23.15 17.23 9.08
N LEU A 964 -22.83 15.96 8.78
CA LEU A 964 -21.54 15.53 8.23
C LEU A 964 -21.31 16.13 6.84
N LEU A 965 -22.24 15.90 5.90
CA LEU A 965 -22.14 16.37 4.51
C LEU A 965 -21.95 17.89 4.42
N ALA A 966 -22.58 18.65 5.32
CA ALA A 966 -22.42 20.10 5.37
C ALA A 966 -20.99 20.56 5.71
N VAL A 967 -20.21 19.80 6.48
CA VAL A 967 -18.89 20.22 7.01
C VAL A 967 -17.68 19.56 6.33
N LEU A 968 -17.88 18.58 5.45
CA LEU A 968 -16.77 17.91 4.76
C LEU A 968 -15.93 18.87 3.90
N ASP A 969 -14.63 18.57 3.83
CA ASP A 969 -13.71 19.07 2.81
C ASP A 969 -14.22 18.60 1.45
N LYS A 970 -14.27 19.58 0.56
CA LYS A 970 -14.73 19.54 -0.82
C LYS A 970 -14.17 18.37 -1.64
N ARG A 971 -12.94 17.92 -1.35
CA ARG A 971 -12.24 16.80 -2.02
C ARG A 971 -12.75 15.42 -1.60
N ILE A 972 -13.63 15.36 -0.60
CA ILE A 972 -14.07 14.16 0.11
C ILE A 972 -15.56 13.94 -0.16
N LEU A 973 -15.87 12.98 -1.03
CA LEU A 973 -17.22 12.77 -1.54
C LEU A 973 -17.83 11.47 -1.00
N ILE A 974 -18.97 11.58 -0.32
CA ILE A 974 -19.78 10.43 0.07
C ILE A 974 -20.91 10.26 -0.94
N TYR A 975 -20.97 9.11 -1.62
CA TYR A 975 -22.03 8.83 -2.60
C TYR A 975 -23.31 8.41 -1.86
N THR A 976 -24.17 9.39 -1.56
CA THR A 976 -25.43 9.22 -0.82
C THR A 976 -26.44 10.31 -1.18
N ASP A 977 -27.74 10.01 -1.13
CA ASP A 977 -28.87 10.91 -1.44
C ASP A 977 -28.81 11.63 -2.81
N ILE A 978 -28.11 11.02 -3.77
CA ILE A 978 -27.93 11.50 -5.15
C ILE A 978 -27.93 10.31 -6.12
N ASP A 979 -28.36 10.53 -7.36
CA ASP A 979 -28.30 9.52 -8.42
C ASP A 979 -26.93 9.47 -9.15
N ASN A 980 -26.79 8.57 -10.13
CA ASN A 980 -25.55 8.42 -10.90
C ASN A 980 -25.16 9.69 -11.69
N LEU A 981 -26.17 10.41 -12.20
CA LEU A 981 -25.99 11.57 -13.07
C LEU A 981 -25.58 12.77 -12.22
N GLN A 982 -26.32 13.04 -11.14
CA GLN A 982 -26.01 14.07 -10.14
C GLN A 982 -24.61 13.90 -9.55
N PHE A 983 -24.22 12.67 -9.21
CA PHE A 983 -22.86 12.39 -8.70
C PHE A 983 -21.77 12.68 -9.75
N ALA A 984 -22.01 12.31 -11.01
CA ALA A 984 -21.07 12.58 -12.10
C ALA A 984 -21.01 14.08 -12.47
N ASP A 985 -22.13 14.80 -12.44
CA ASP A 985 -22.14 16.25 -12.62
C ASP A 985 -21.46 16.98 -11.44
N THR A 986 -21.61 16.50 -10.20
CA THR A 986 -20.83 16.99 -9.06
C THR A 986 -19.33 16.76 -9.26
N LEU A 987 -18.90 15.56 -9.65
CA LEU A 987 -17.51 15.29 -10.01
C LEU A 987 -16.99 16.17 -11.16
N THR A 988 -17.83 16.54 -12.12
CA THR A 988 -17.46 17.40 -13.26
C THR A 988 -17.37 18.89 -12.86
N LYS A 989 -18.30 19.37 -12.03
CA LYS A 989 -18.25 20.72 -11.44
C LYS A 989 -17.03 20.92 -10.53
N ILE A 990 -16.47 19.83 -10.02
CA ILE A 990 -15.32 19.78 -9.11
C ILE A 990 -13.99 19.55 -9.87
N PHE A 991 -13.93 18.54 -10.74
CA PHE A 991 -12.77 18.10 -11.52
C PHE A 991 -13.06 18.28 -13.03
N PRO A 992 -13.12 19.52 -13.54
CA PRO A 992 -13.48 19.79 -14.94
C PRO A 992 -12.41 19.31 -15.93
N ASP A 993 -11.14 19.31 -15.53
CA ASP A 993 -10.01 18.80 -16.32
C ASP A 993 -9.76 17.29 -16.11
N GLY A 994 -10.66 16.61 -15.41
CA GLY A 994 -10.56 15.19 -15.10
C GLY A 994 -9.59 14.85 -13.97
N LEU A 995 -9.19 13.57 -13.88
CA LEU A 995 -8.24 13.03 -12.91
C LEU A 995 -7.35 11.95 -13.55
N GLU A 996 -7.11 12.06 -14.87
CA GLU A 996 -6.38 11.10 -15.71
C GLU A 996 -4.97 10.89 -15.17
N SER A 997 -4.34 11.99 -14.80
CA SER A 997 -3.04 12.02 -14.15
C SER A 997 -3.06 11.23 -12.85
N CYS A 998 -3.95 11.56 -11.90
CA CYS A 998 -4.05 10.92 -10.57
C CYS A 998 -3.82 9.41 -10.54
N GLU A 999 -3.00 8.95 -9.59
CA GLU A 999 -2.91 7.54 -9.26
C GLU A 999 -4.23 7.12 -8.62
N LYS A 1000 -4.85 6.06 -9.14
CA LYS A 1000 -6.21 5.64 -8.73
C LYS A 1000 -6.10 4.36 -7.93
N TYR A 1001 -6.58 4.40 -6.70
CA TYR A 1001 -6.42 3.35 -5.70
C TYR A 1001 -7.78 2.91 -5.17
N GLU A 1002 -8.18 1.67 -5.46
CA GLU A 1002 -9.36 1.02 -4.87
C GLU A 1002 -8.95 0.30 -3.58
N LEU A 1003 -9.73 0.44 -2.51
CA LEU A 1003 -9.58 -0.33 -1.28
C LEU A 1003 -10.66 -1.42 -1.22
N ASP A 1004 -10.28 -2.69 -1.46
CA ASP A 1004 -11.14 -3.87 -1.27
C ASP A 1004 -10.89 -4.46 0.12
N ILE A 1005 -11.85 -4.33 1.05
CA ILE A 1005 -11.71 -4.85 2.41
C ILE A 1005 -12.55 -6.11 2.60
N SER A 1006 -11.86 -7.24 2.64
CA SER A 1006 -12.50 -8.54 2.76
C SER A 1006 -13.15 -8.72 4.14
N LYS A 1007 -14.42 -9.14 4.13
CA LYS A 1007 -15.23 -9.49 5.33
C LYS A 1007 -15.59 -8.28 6.23
N TYR A 1008 -15.56 -7.05 5.70
CA TYR A 1008 -15.64 -5.78 6.44
C TYR A 1008 -16.52 -5.77 7.71
N ASP A 1009 -17.84 -5.98 7.59
CA ASP A 1009 -18.78 -5.94 8.73
C ASP A 1009 -18.34 -6.84 9.92
N LYS A 1010 -17.91 -8.08 9.65
CA LYS A 1010 -17.59 -9.03 10.73
C LYS A 1010 -16.24 -8.82 11.37
N SER A 1011 -15.35 -8.03 10.75
CA SER A 1011 -14.05 -7.66 11.31
C SER A 1011 -14.11 -6.41 12.20
N GLN A 1012 -15.21 -5.64 12.17
CA GLN A 1012 -15.41 -4.45 13.01
C GLN A 1012 -15.65 -4.82 14.48
N GLY A 1013 -14.57 -4.90 15.26
CA GLY A 1013 -14.57 -5.17 16.70
C GLY A 1013 -14.81 -3.93 17.59
N GLU A 1014 -14.40 -4.03 18.87
CA GLU A 1014 -14.65 -3.04 19.93
C GLU A 1014 -14.23 -1.61 19.53
N ILE A 1015 -13.07 -1.44 18.89
CA ILE A 1015 -12.58 -0.14 18.36
C ILE A 1015 -13.58 0.52 17.41
N ALA A 1016 -14.27 -0.24 16.55
CA ALA A 1016 -15.25 0.31 15.62
C ALA A 1016 -16.53 0.77 16.33
N LEU A 1017 -16.96 0.03 17.37
CA LEU A 1017 -18.12 0.40 18.19
C LEU A 1017 -17.85 1.64 19.05
N GLU A 1018 -16.67 1.73 19.67
CA GLU A 1018 -16.30 2.92 20.44
C GLU A 1018 -16.09 4.14 19.53
N PHE A 1019 -15.60 3.94 18.30
CA PHE A 1019 -15.53 5.00 17.28
C PHE A 1019 -16.92 5.46 16.82
N ASP A 1020 -17.87 4.55 16.58
CA ASP A 1020 -19.28 4.91 16.34
C ASP A 1020 -19.78 5.84 17.47
N CYS A 1021 -19.64 5.40 18.73
CA CYS A 1021 -20.08 6.15 19.89
C CYS A 1021 -19.39 7.52 20.01
N ALA A 1022 -18.12 7.64 19.63
CA ALA A 1022 -17.39 8.91 19.60
C ALA A 1022 -17.87 9.87 18.49
N ILE A 1023 -18.16 9.36 17.29
CA ILE A 1023 -18.73 10.15 16.19
C ILE A 1023 -20.17 10.58 16.51
N MET A 1024 -21.01 9.67 16.99
CA MET A 1024 -22.39 9.95 17.39
C MET A 1024 -22.44 11.10 18.42
N ARG A 1025 -21.58 11.03 19.45
CA ARG A 1025 -21.40 12.10 20.45
C ARG A 1025 -20.93 13.42 19.83
N LYS A 1026 -19.93 13.38 18.95
CA LYS A 1026 -19.37 14.58 18.29
C LYS A 1026 -20.40 15.30 17.42
N PHE A 1027 -21.28 14.56 16.75
CA PHE A 1027 -22.35 15.15 15.94
C PHE A 1027 -23.64 15.46 16.72
N GLY A 1028 -23.71 15.14 18.02
CA GLY A 1028 -24.76 15.61 18.93
C GLY A 1028 -25.83 14.59 19.34
N ILE A 1029 -25.69 13.30 19.00
CA ILE A 1029 -26.62 12.26 19.50
C ILE A 1029 -26.45 12.11 21.02
N SER A 1030 -27.56 11.92 21.74
CA SER A 1030 -27.58 11.89 23.21
C SER A 1030 -26.92 10.63 23.82
N GLU A 1031 -26.34 10.77 25.01
CA GLU A 1031 -25.69 9.66 25.73
C GLU A 1031 -26.63 8.48 26.02
N GLY A 1032 -27.94 8.71 26.17
CA GLY A 1032 -28.92 7.64 26.33
C GLY A 1032 -28.96 6.71 25.12
N ILE A 1033 -29.10 7.29 23.92
CA ILE A 1033 -29.07 6.53 22.66
C ILE A 1033 -27.71 5.86 22.45
N ILE A 1034 -26.60 6.55 22.77
CA ILE A 1034 -25.25 6.00 22.62
C ILE A 1034 -25.01 4.82 23.57
N SER A 1035 -25.54 4.87 24.80
CA SER A 1035 -25.44 3.77 25.78
C SER A 1035 -26.25 2.54 25.34
N LEU A 1036 -27.45 2.75 24.80
CA LEU A 1036 -28.28 1.69 24.21
C LEU A 1036 -27.61 1.07 22.98
N TRP A 1037 -27.01 1.90 22.11
CA TRP A 1037 -26.22 1.45 20.95
C TRP A 1037 -25.04 0.57 21.36
N ARG A 1038 -24.23 1.06 22.31
CA ARG A 1038 -23.08 0.33 22.87
C ARG A 1038 -23.50 -1.03 23.45
N THR A 1039 -24.62 -1.05 24.16
CA THR A 1039 -25.21 -2.27 24.73
C THR A 1039 -25.65 -3.26 23.65
N ALA A 1040 -26.36 -2.82 22.62
CA ALA A 1040 -26.87 -3.67 21.53
C ALA A 1040 -25.75 -4.41 20.76
N HIS A 1041 -24.61 -3.75 20.55
CA HIS A 1041 -23.49 -4.26 19.76
C HIS A 1041 -22.41 -5.02 20.54
N GLY A 1042 -22.36 -4.86 21.87
CA GLY A 1042 -21.31 -5.46 22.71
C GLY A 1042 -21.35 -6.98 22.71
N CYS A 1043 -22.44 -7.56 23.18
CA CYS A 1043 -22.75 -8.99 23.12
C CYS A 1043 -24.15 -9.16 22.53
N THR A 1044 -24.23 -9.81 21.37
CA THR A 1044 -25.46 -9.90 20.58
C THR A 1044 -25.83 -11.36 20.30
N THR A 1045 -27.08 -11.76 20.57
CA THR A 1045 -27.62 -13.03 20.06
C THR A 1045 -28.34 -12.81 18.73
N LEU A 1046 -27.97 -13.61 17.73
CA LEU A 1046 -28.59 -13.71 16.42
C LEU A 1046 -29.58 -14.89 16.41
N PHE A 1047 -30.78 -14.69 15.85
CA PHE A 1047 -31.85 -15.70 15.79
C PHE A 1047 -32.37 -15.91 14.36
N ASP A 1048 -32.03 -17.03 13.72
CA ASP A 1048 -32.75 -17.52 12.54
C ASP A 1048 -33.94 -18.37 13.00
N ARG A 1049 -35.09 -17.71 13.20
CA ARG A 1049 -36.33 -18.40 13.62
C ARG A 1049 -36.80 -19.43 12.59
N SER A 1050 -36.42 -19.26 11.31
CA SER A 1050 -36.82 -20.12 10.18
C SER A 1050 -35.95 -21.36 10.03
N ALA A 1051 -34.63 -21.20 10.13
CA ALA A 1051 -33.66 -22.29 10.03
C ALA A 1051 -33.33 -22.95 11.38
N GLY A 1052 -33.83 -22.41 12.49
CA GLY A 1052 -33.62 -22.96 13.83
C GLY A 1052 -32.26 -22.68 14.44
N LEU A 1053 -31.53 -21.68 13.94
CA LEU A 1053 -30.18 -21.32 14.41
C LEU A 1053 -30.27 -20.16 15.43
N LYS A 1054 -29.72 -20.37 16.63
CA LYS A 1054 -29.30 -19.30 17.55
C LYS A 1054 -27.77 -19.24 17.52
N ALA A 1055 -27.18 -18.05 17.48
CA ALA A 1055 -25.75 -17.87 17.60
C ALA A 1055 -25.39 -16.59 18.35
N ASP A 1056 -24.38 -16.62 19.21
CA ASP A 1056 -23.93 -15.43 19.93
C ASP A 1056 -22.66 -14.84 19.27
N VAL A 1057 -22.63 -13.52 19.06
CA VAL A 1057 -21.51 -12.75 18.49
C VAL A 1057 -21.15 -11.58 19.39
N VAL A 1058 -19.86 -11.27 19.49
CA VAL A 1058 -19.31 -10.20 20.35
C VAL A 1058 -18.61 -9.17 19.47
N PHE A 1059 -18.86 -7.88 19.70
CA PHE A 1059 -18.37 -6.72 18.93
C PHE A 1059 -18.36 -6.94 17.42
N GLN A 1060 -19.50 -6.66 16.78
CA GLN A 1060 -19.68 -6.88 15.35
C GLN A 1060 -20.73 -5.92 14.78
N ARG A 1061 -20.38 -5.21 13.69
CA ARG A 1061 -21.34 -4.51 12.81
C ARG A 1061 -22.38 -5.48 12.28
N LYS A 1062 -23.66 -5.14 12.33
CA LYS A 1062 -24.70 -5.95 11.68
C LYS A 1062 -25.01 -5.34 10.32
N SER A 1063 -25.34 -6.20 9.35
CA SER A 1063 -25.58 -5.83 7.95
C SER A 1063 -26.99 -5.29 7.68
N GLY A 1064 -27.78 -5.06 8.73
CA GLY A 1064 -29.12 -4.50 8.71
C GLY A 1064 -29.41 -3.58 9.91
N ASP A 1065 -28.37 -2.93 10.44
CA ASP A 1065 -28.51 -1.87 11.45
C ASP A 1065 -29.01 -0.56 10.80
N PRO A 1066 -29.74 0.29 11.54
CA PRO A 1066 -30.05 1.66 11.15
C PRO A 1066 -28.84 2.50 10.73
N PHE A 1067 -27.65 2.19 11.25
CA PHE A 1067 -26.40 2.92 10.99
C PHE A 1067 -25.49 2.25 9.94
N THR A 1068 -25.75 1.00 9.48
CA THR A 1068 -24.75 0.17 8.75
C THR A 1068 -24.01 0.94 7.65
N PHE A 1069 -24.74 1.58 6.74
CA PHE A 1069 -24.14 2.33 5.62
C PHE A 1069 -23.25 3.48 6.10
N LEU A 1070 -23.74 4.26 7.05
CA LEU A 1070 -23.08 5.47 7.53
C LEU A 1070 -21.88 5.13 8.43
N GLY A 1071 -22.06 4.22 9.38
CA GLY A 1071 -21.00 3.69 10.23
C GLY A 1071 -19.88 3.02 9.43
N ASN A 1072 -20.22 2.23 8.40
CA ASN A 1072 -19.22 1.65 7.51
C ASN A 1072 -18.44 2.75 6.76
N THR A 1073 -19.14 3.74 6.18
CA THR A 1073 -18.49 4.87 5.48
C THR A 1073 -17.55 5.65 6.41
N LEU A 1074 -18.03 6.02 7.61
CA LEU A 1074 -17.29 6.76 8.63
C LEU A 1074 -16.07 5.98 9.14
N HIS A 1075 -16.23 4.69 9.41
CA HIS A 1075 -15.16 3.82 9.87
C HIS A 1075 -14.10 3.66 8.77
N LEU A 1076 -14.51 3.44 7.50
CA LEU A 1076 -13.62 3.36 6.35
C LEU A 1076 -12.81 4.65 6.16
N MET A 1077 -13.45 5.80 6.27
CA MET A 1077 -12.78 7.11 6.30
C MET A 1077 -11.76 7.17 7.43
N ALA A 1078 -12.15 6.91 8.68
CA ALA A 1078 -11.26 7.04 9.84
C ALA A 1078 -10.02 6.12 9.79
N VAL A 1079 -10.16 4.86 9.37
CA VAL A 1079 -9.00 3.97 9.20
C VAL A 1079 -8.12 4.40 8.02
N THR A 1080 -8.71 4.95 6.96
CA THR A 1080 -7.96 5.51 5.81
C THR A 1080 -7.15 6.73 6.23
N ALA A 1081 -7.71 7.61 7.06
CA ALA A 1081 -7.03 8.79 7.60
C ALA A 1081 -5.83 8.48 8.52
N ILE A 1082 -5.75 7.26 9.04
CA ILE A 1082 -4.61 6.78 9.84
C ILE A 1082 -3.58 6.06 8.96
N ALA A 1083 -4.03 5.35 7.92
CA ALA A 1083 -3.18 4.53 7.06
C ALA A 1083 -2.66 5.25 5.80
N VAL A 1084 -3.20 6.42 5.45
CA VAL A 1084 -2.84 7.23 4.26
C VAL A 1084 -2.72 8.70 4.65
N ASP A 1085 -1.66 9.38 4.17
CA ASP A 1085 -1.51 10.82 4.36
C ASP A 1085 -2.51 11.59 3.47
N LEU A 1086 -3.54 12.16 4.11
CA LEU A 1086 -4.62 12.91 3.45
C LEU A 1086 -4.15 14.17 2.69
N ARG A 1087 -2.91 14.61 2.89
CA ARG A 1087 -2.30 15.70 2.10
C ARG A 1087 -1.95 15.26 0.68
N THR A 1088 -1.68 13.97 0.46
CA THR A 1088 -1.42 13.38 -0.88
C THR A 1088 -2.69 13.17 -1.71
N ILE A 1089 -3.86 13.23 -1.06
CA ILE A 1089 -5.17 12.97 -1.65
C ILE A 1089 -5.71 14.22 -2.34
N LYS A 1090 -6.01 14.08 -3.63
CA LYS A 1090 -6.66 15.10 -4.45
C LYS A 1090 -8.17 14.89 -4.60
N CYS A 1091 -8.62 13.64 -4.59
CA CYS A 1091 -10.01 13.25 -4.43
C CYS A 1091 -10.09 11.95 -3.62
N ALA A 1092 -11.08 11.81 -2.74
CA ALA A 1092 -11.46 10.52 -2.18
C ALA A 1092 -12.98 10.35 -2.22
N VAL A 1093 -13.42 9.21 -2.73
CA VAL A 1093 -14.83 8.84 -2.83
C VAL A 1093 -15.12 7.64 -1.95
N PHE A 1094 -16.17 7.70 -1.12
CA PHE A 1094 -16.56 6.65 -0.17
C PHE A 1094 -18.06 6.31 -0.26
N ALA A 1095 -18.39 5.02 -0.09
CA ALA A 1095 -19.75 4.57 0.20
C ALA A 1095 -19.76 3.17 0.83
N GLY A 1096 -20.10 3.09 2.12
CA GLY A 1096 -20.13 1.83 2.86
C GLY A 1096 -18.73 1.22 2.98
N ASP A 1097 -18.53 0.03 2.40
CA ASP A 1097 -17.25 -0.68 2.31
C ASP A 1097 -16.44 -0.39 1.02
N ASP A 1098 -17.02 0.27 0.01
CA ASP A 1098 -16.33 0.68 -1.22
C ASP A 1098 -15.67 2.08 -1.06
N SER A 1099 -14.43 2.24 -1.57
CA SER A 1099 -13.81 3.56 -1.78
C SER A 1099 -12.80 3.61 -2.92
N VAL A 1100 -12.61 4.80 -3.48
CA VAL A 1100 -11.56 5.12 -4.45
C VAL A 1100 -10.81 6.37 -4.02
N LEU A 1101 -9.48 6.27 -3.93
CA LEU A 1101 -8.57 7.37 -3.63
C LEU A 1101 -7.83 7.78 -4.91
N PHE A 1102 -7.74 9.09 -5.14
CA PHE A 1102 -7.01 9.71 -6.23
C PHE A 1102 -5.86 10.52 -5.63
N THR A 1103 -4.62 10.06 -5.80
CA THR A 1103 -3.43 10.66 -5.16
C THR A 1103 -2.42 11.23 -6.15
N GLN A 1104 -1.66 12.24 -5.71
CA GLN A 1104 -0.50 12.75 -6.46
C GLN A 1104 0.73 11.84 -6.34
N GLU A 1105 0.87 11.15 -5.22
CA GLU A 1105 1.99 10.28 -4.90
C GLU A 1105 1.50 8.84 -4.70
N SER A 1106 2.39 7.86 -4.87
CA SER A 1106 2.06 6.46 -4.70
C SER A 1106 1.86 6.11 -3.22
N ILE A 1107 0.70 5.58 -2.85
CA ILE A 1107 0.43 5.08 -1.49
C ILE A 1107 1.34 3.89 -1.17
N SER A 1108 1.94 3.89 0.04
CA SER A 1108 2.84 2.85 0.54
C SER A 1108 2.12 1.51 0.75
N LEU A 1109 2.85 0.40 0.59
CA LEU A 1109 2.33 -0.93 0.97
C LEU A 1109 2.07 -1.04 2.48
N GLU A 1110 2.77 -0.25 3.30
CA GLU A 1110 2.60 -0.21 4.76
C GLU A 1110 1.19 0.21 5.20
N THR A 1111 0.45 0.92 4.33
CA THR A 1111 -0.97 1.26 4.54
C THR A 1111 -1.80 0.01 4.87
N VAL A 1112 -1.68 -1.07 4.09
CA VAL A 1112 -2.45 -2.31 4.30
C VAL A 1112 -2.04 -3.03 5.59
N ASP A 1113 -0.77 -2.93 5.96
CA ASP A 1113 -0.22 -3.44 7.23
C ASP A 1113 -0.93 -2.78 8.43
N VAL A 1114 -1.26 -1.48 8.35
CA VAL A 1114 -2.02 -0.74 9.39
C VAL A 1114 -3.48 -1.21 9.48
N PHE A 1115 -4.16 -1.42 8.34
CA PHE A 1115 -5.52 -1.97 8.30
C PHE A 1115 -5.60 -3.31 9.05
N GLN A 1116 -4.64 -4.22 8.83
CA GLN A 1116 -4.60 -5.52 9.48
C GLN A 1116 -4.20 -5.41 10.96
N SER A 1117 -3.08 -4.75 11.25
CA SER A 1117 -2.44 -4.77 12.58
C SER A 1117 -3.08 -3.86 13.63
N VAL A 1118 -3.85 -2.83 13.23
CA VAL A 1118 -4.58 -1.96 14.17
C VAL A 1118 -6.07 -2.30 14.18
N PHE A 1119 -6.69 -2.44 13.00
CA PHE A 1119 -8.15 -2.51 12.86
C PHE A 1119 -8.71 -3.90 12.55
N ASN A 1120 -7.86 -4.93 12.44
CA ASN A 1120 -8.24 -6.32 12.10
C ASN A 1120 -8.91 -6.47 10.71
N LEU A 1121 -8.64 -5.53 9.80
CA LEU A 1121 -9.24 -5.45 8.48
C LEU A 1121 -8.33 -6.09 7.41
N GLU A 1122 -8.85 -7.10 6.72
CA GLU A 1122 -8.18 -7.77 5.59
C GLU A 1122 -8.32 -6.92 4.31
N ALA A 1123 -7.63 -5.77 4.31
CA ALA A 1123 -7.64 -4.79 3.23
C ALA A 1123 -6.70 -5.18 2.07
N LYS A 1124 -7.04 -4.73 0.87
CA LYS A 1124 -6.25 -4.85 -0.36
C LYS A 1124 -6.27 -3.53 -1.10
N LEU A 1125 -5.10 -3.03 -1.43
CA LEU A 1125 -4.91 -1.78 -2.16
C LEU A 1125 -4.65 -2.08 -3.64
N PHE A 1126 -5.63 -1.85 -4.51
CA PHE A 1126 -5.49 -2.03 -5.96
C PHE A 1126 -5.21 -0.70 -6.65
N LYS A 1127 -4.00 -0.55 -7.18
CA LYS A 1127 -3.67 0.53 -8.13
C LYS A 1127 -4.28 0.20 -9.50
N ARG A 1128 -4.97 1.17 -10.11
CA ARG A 1128 -5.69 1.03 -11.38
C ARG A 1128 -5.45 2.21 -12.32
N LYS A 1129 -5.64 1.99 -13.62
CA LYS A 1129 -5.68 3.08 -14.62
C LYS A 1129 -7.08 3.69 -14.73
N TYR A 1130 -8.12 2.86 -14.67
CA TYR A 1130 -9.52 3.28 -14.71
C TYR A 1130 -10.21 2.96 -13.37
N ALA A 1131 -10.90 3.95 -12.78
CA ALA A 1131 -11.50 3.82 -11.47
C ALA A 1131 -12.80 2.98 -11.51
N TYR A 1132 -12.97 2.10 -10.52
CA TYR A 1132 -14.19 1.31 -10.34
C TYR A 1132 -14.74 1.48 -8.93
N PHE A 1133 -16.02 1.84 -8.81
CA PHE A 1133 -16.65 2.23 -7.55
C PHE A 1133 -18.14 1.84 -7.53
N CYS A 1134 -18.67 1.31 -6.42
CA CYS A 1134 -20.07 0.86 -6.29
C CYS A 1134 -20.53 -0.05 -7.46
N SER A 1135 -19.66 -0.97 -7.90
CA SER A 1135 -19.86 -1.84 -9.06
C SER A 1135 -20.09 -1.15 -10.43
N LYS A 1136 -19.61 0.09 -10.60
CA LYS A 1136 -19.62 0.84 -11.86
C LYS A 1136 -18.23 1.37 -12.20
N PHE A 1137 -17.96 1.60 -13.49
CA PHE A 1137 -16.78 2.32 -13.94
C PHE A 1137 -17.00 3.83 -13.79
N LEU A 1138 -15.99 4.53 -13.28
CA LEU A 1138 -15.98 5.99 -13.18
C LEU A 1138 -15.01 6.53 -14.24
N ILE A 1139 -15.58 7.07 -15.31
CA ILE A 1139 -14.92 7.43 -16.57
C ILE A 1139 -14.99 8.95 -16.77
N PHE A 1140 -13.95 9.54 -17.35
CA PHE A 1140 -13.93 10.94 -17.80
C PHE A 1140 -13.74 11.00 -19.33
N ASP A 1141 -14.50 11.89 -19.98
CA ASP A 1141 -14.54 12.16 -21.43
C ASP A 1141 -15.12 13.58 -21.62
N GLU A 1142 -14.28 14.61 -21.41
CA GLU A 1142 -14.64 16.04 -21.16
C GLU A 1142 -15.51 16.30 -19.92
N HIS A 1143 -16.28 15.31 -19.49
CA HIS A 1143 -17.16 15.28 -18.32
C HIS A 1143 -17.03 13.91 -17.65
N TRP A 1144 -17.41 13.78 -16.38
CA TRP A 1144 -17.50 12.47 -15.73
C TRP A 1144 -18.77 11.71 -16.12
N PHE A 1145 -18.65 10.38 -16.16
CA PHE A 1145 -19.71 9.42 -16.42
C PHE A 1145 -19.58 8.21 -15.49
N PHE A 1146 -20.68 7.78 -14.89
CA PHE A 1146 -20.71 6.66 -13.94
C PHE A 1146 -21.40 5.43 -14.57
N VAL A 1147 -20.61 4.65 -15.30
CA VAL A 1147 -21.05 3.69 -16.33
C VAL A 1147 -21.20 2.28 -15.75
N PRO A 1148 -22.32 1.56 -15.99
CA PRO A 1148 -22.53 0.23 -15.45
C PRO A 1148 -21.54 -0.82 -15.99
N ASP A 1149 -21.16 -1.77 -15.14
CA ASP A 1149 -20.35 -2.92 -15.50
C ASP A 1149 -21.11 -3.88 -16.43
N LEU A 1150 -20.61 -4.03 -17.67
CA LEU A 1150 -21.25 -4.84 -18.71
C LEU A 1150 -21.27 -6.35 -18.38
N VAL A 1151 -20.26 -6.87 -17.68
CA VAL A 1151 -20.18 -8.30 -17.32
C VAL A 1151 -21.20 -8.62 -16.23
N LYS A 1152 -21.32 -7.75 -15.23
CA LYS A 1152 -22.36 -7.85 -14.19
C LYS A 1152 -23.76 -7.68 -14.77
N LEU A 1153 -23.95 -6.72 -15.68
CA LEU A 1153 -25.22 -6.44 -16.35
C LEU A 1153 -25.69 -7.66 -17.16
N VAL A 1154 -24.85 -8.21 -18.04
CA VAL A 1154 -25.20 -9.40 -18.82
C VAL A 1154 -25.38 -10.63 -17.92
N SER A 1155 -24.54 -10.81 -16.88
CA SER A 1155 -24.74 -11.88 -15.89
C SER A 1155 -26.13 -11.84 -15.25
N LYS A 1156 -26.59 -10.63 -14.85
CA LYS A 1156 -27.92 -10.38 -14.26
C LYS A 1156 -29.09 -10.62 -15.23
N LEU A 1157 -28.90 -10.59 -16.56
CA LEU A 1157 -29.93 -11.00 -17.52
C LEU A 1157 -30.22 -12.51 -17.51
N GLY A 1158 -29.35 -13.33 -16.92
CA GLY A 1158 -29.59 -14.76 -16.69
C GLY A 1158 -30.33 -15.09 -15.39
N ARG A 1159 -30.97 -14.11 -14.73
CA ARG A 1159 -31.62 -14.33 -13.41
C ARG A 1159 -32.83 -15.27 -13.51
N ARG A 1160 -33.08 -16.02 -12.42
CA ARG A 1160 -34.07 -17.12 -12.36
C ARG A 1160 -35.19 -16.88 -11.32
N ASP A 1161 -35.36 -15.65 -10.84
CA ASP A 1161 -36.28 -15.27 -9.74
C ASP A 1161 -37.42 -14.32 -10.18
N LEU A 1162 -37.56 -14.05 -11.48
CA LEU A 1162 -38.68 -13.25 -12.01
C LEU A 1162 -39.99 -14.04 -11.86
N ARG A 1163 -40.80 -13.69 -10.85
CA ARG A 1163 -42.06 -14.37 -10.51
C ARG A 1163 -43.11 -14.42 -11.62
N ASN A 1164 -43.18 -13.41 -12.48
CA ASN A 1164 -44.17 -13.26 -13.54
C ASN A 1164 -43.71 -12.24 -14.61
N TRP A 1165 -44.53 -12.03 -15.64
CA TRP A 1165 -44.26 -11.16 -16.79
C TRP A 1165 -44.33 -9.64 -16.48
N GLU A 1166 -44.93 -9.23 -15.36
CA GLU A 1166 -45.03 -7.83 -14.94
C GLU A 1166 -43.74 -7.41 -14.22
N HIS A 1167 -43.25 -8.24 -13.29
CA HIS A 1167 -41.93 -8.09 -12.67
C HIS A 1167 -40.80 -8.11 -13.72
N ALA A 1168 -40.94 -8.87 -14.81
CA ALA A 1168 -40.02 -8.83 -15.94
C ALA A 1168 -40.05 -7.50 -16.71
N GLU A 1169 -41.19 -6.82 -16.77
CA GLU A 1169 -41.32 -5.48 -17.38
C GLU A 1169 -40.75 -4.39 -16.47
N GLU A 1170 -41.00 -4.43 -15.16
CA GLU A 1170 -40.36 -3.54 -14.19
C GLU A 1170 -38.83 -3.65 -14.25
N TYR A 1171 -38.33 -4.89 -14.37
CA TYR A 1171 -36.91 -5.18 -14.53
C TYR A 1171 -36.31 -4.62 -15.83
N ARG A 1172 -37.08 -4.62 -16.93
CA ARG A 1172 -36.72 -3.95 -18.20
C ARG A 1172 -36.64 -2.44 -18.04
N ILE A 1173 -37.60 -1.82 -17.34
CA ILE A 1173 -37.65 -0.37 -17.13
C ILE A 1173 -36.41 0.07 -16.35
N SER A 1174 -36.12 -0.57 -15.22
CA SER A 1174 -34.95 -0.25 -14.41
C SER A 1174 -33.61 -0.45 -15.16
N LEU A 1175 -33.52 -1.44 -16.07
CA LEU A 1175 -32.34 -1.58 -16.94
C LEU A 1175 -32.25 -0.45 -17.96
N LYS A 1176 -33.37 -0.04 -18.56
CA LYS A 1176 -33.42 1.04 -19.55
C LYS A 1176 -32.87 2.34 -18.95
N ASP A 1177 -33.23 2.62 -17.71
CA ASP A 1177 -32.80 3.82 -17.01
C ASP A 1177 -31.29 3.78 -16.72
N LEU A 1178 -30.76 2.63 -16.25
CA LEU A 1178 -29.32 2.38 -16.07
C LEU A 1178 -28.52 2.53 -17.39
N LEU A 1179 -29.09 2.11 -18.53
CA LEU A 1179 -28.46 2.20 -19.86
C LEU A 1179 -28.50 3.61 -20.49
N THR A 1180 -28.99 4.64 -19.76
CA THR A 1180 -29.14 6.00 -20.31
C THR A 1180 -27.81 6.65 -20.68
N ASP A 1181 -26.78 6.53 -19.84
CA ASP A 1181 -25.49 7.23 -20.03
C ASP A 1181 -24.49 6.47 -20.90
N ILE A 1182 -24.53 5.13 -20.88
CA ILE A 1182 -23.72 4.29 -21.79
C ILE A 1182 -24.18 4.38 -23.25
N ASN A 1183 -25.36 4.97 -23.54
CA ASN A 1183 -25.81 5.29 -24.90
C ASN A 1183 -25.13 6.56 -25.47
N ASN A 1184 -23.80 6.60 -25.39
CA ASN A 1184 -22.94 7.60 -26.00
C ASN A 1184 -21.69 6.91 -26.57
N LYS A 1185 -21.46 7.01 -27.88
CA LYS A 1185 -20.35 6.31 -28.54
C LYS A 1185 -18.97 6.81 -28.12
N ASN A 1186 -18.82 8.09 -27.74
CA ASN A 1186 -17.53 8.68 -27.40
C ASN A 1186 -16.86 7.91 -26.24
N LEU A 1187 -17.67 7.56 -25.24
CA LEU A 1187 -17.27 6.75 -24.08
C LEU A 1187 -16.68 5.39 -24.42
N MET A 1188 -16.95 4.83 -25.60
CA MET A 1188 -16.52 3.46 -25.93
C MET A 1188 -15.01 3.29 -25.96
N SER A 1189 -14.25 4.32 -26.35
CA SER A 1189 -12.78 4.25 -26.34
C SER A 1189 -12.26 4.00 -24.92
N VAL A 1190 -12.75 4.78 -23.95
CA VAL A 1190 -12.35 4.68 -22.54
C VAL A 1190 -12.96 3.47 -21.86
N LEU A 1191 -14.24 3.14 -22.15
CA LEU A 1191 -14.93 1.99 -21.59
C LEU A 1191 -14.33 0.66 -22.06
N ASN A 1192 -13.96 0.53 -23.34
CA ASN A 1192 -13.29 -0.67 -23.84
C ASN A 1192 -11.93 -0.87 -23.15
N ALA A 1193 -11.17 0.21 -22.92
CA ALA A 1193 -9.91 0.14 -22.18
C ALA A 1193 -10.09 -0.19 -20.68
N ALA A 1194 -11.12 0.36 -20.04
CA ALA A 1194 -11.47 0.05 -18.64
C ALA A 1194 -11.97 -1.39 -18.47
N MET A 1195 -12.77 -1.88 -19.41
CA MET A 1195 -13.20 -3.27 -19.49
C MET A 1195 -12.01 -4.21 -19.71
N ALA A 1196 -11.06 -3.87 -20.59
CA ALA A 1196 -9.85 -4.68 -20.80
C ALA A 1196 -8.92 -4.73 -19.57
N GLU A 1197 -8.84 -3.66 -18.76
CA GLU A 1197 -8.11 -3.69 -17.48
C GLU A 1197 -8.83 -4.59 -16.44
N ARG A 1198 -10.16 -4.61 -16.42
CA ARG A 1198 -10.96 -5.34 -15.42
C ARG A 1198 -11.20 -6.81 -15.79
N TYR A 1199 -11.36 -7.08 -17.09
CA TYR A 1199 -11.77 -8.35 -17.68
C TYR A 1199 -10.90 -8.66 -18.93
N PRO A 1200 -9.62 -9.05 -18.75
CA PRO A 1200 -8.74 -9.39 -19.86
C PRO A 1200 -9.32 -10.52 -20.72
N SER A 1201 -9.52 -10.24 -22.01
CA SER A 1201 -10.14 -11.14 -22.98
C SER A 1201 -9.77 -10.73 -24.41
N ASP A 1202 -10.08 -11.57 -25.40
CA ASP A 1202 -9.84 -11.28 -26.83
C ASP A 1202 -10.86 -10.26 -27.42
N ILE A 1203 -11.80 -9.75 -26.63
CA ILE A 1203 -12.83 -8.81 -27.08
C ILE A 1203 -12.41 -7.37 -26.72
N TYR A 1204 -11.81 -6.69 -27.68
CA TYR A 1204 -11.34 -5.30 -27.52
C TYR A 1204 -12.39 -4.22 -27.85
N ASP A 1205 -13.57 -4.59 -28.38
CA ASP A 1205 -14.69 -3.66 -28.60
C ASP A 1205 -16.04 -4.21 -28.12
N HIS A 1206 -16.72 -3.44 -27.27
CA HIS A 1206 -18.04 -3.76 -26.75
C HIS A 1206 -19.16 -2.92 -27.40
N SER A 1207 -18.86 -2.08 -28.39
CA SER A 1207 -19.83 -1.19 -29.05
C SER A 1207 -21.04 -1.93 -29.63
N LEU A 1208 -20.85 -3.16 -30.13
CA LEU A 1208 -21.92 -4.01 -30.64
C LEU A 1208 -22.81 -4.58 -29.52
N LEU A 1209 -22.23 -4.93 -28.36
CA LEU A 1209 -22.99 -5.33 -27.17
C LEU A 1209 -23.83 -4.17 -26.65
N VAL A 1210 -23.24 -2.99 -26.48
CA VAL A 1210 -23.95 -1.79 -26.00
C VAL A 1210 -25.13 -1.46 -26.94
N SER A 1211 -24.91 -1.47 -28.26
CA SER A 1211 -25.98 -1.31 -29.26
C SER A 1211 -27.09 -2.37 -29.12
N ALA A 1212 -26.73 -3.64 -28.90
CA ALA A 1212 -27.70 -4.73 -28.72
C ALA A 1212 -28.50 -4.59 -27.41
N LEU A 1213 -27.86 -4.24 -26.29
CA LEU A 1213 -28.49 -4.02 -24.99
C LEU A 1213 -29.46 -2.83 -25.02
N ILE A 1214 -29.11 -1.74 -25.71
CA ILE A 1214 -30.00 -0.60 -25.92
C ILE A 1214 -31.24 -1.01 -26.73
N ARG A 1215 -31.08 -1.76 -27.83
CA ARG A 1215 -32.23 -2.24 -28.64
C ARG A 1215 -33.10 -3.25 -27.88
N LEU A 1216 -32.49 -4.07 -27.02
CA LEU A 1216 -33.16 -5.04 -26.15
C LEU A 1216 -34.12 -4.34 -25.18
N VAL A 1217 -33.68 -3.31 -24.45
CA VAL A 1217 -34.56 -2.59 -23.51
C VAL A 1217 -35.56 -1.66 -24.18
N ALA A 1218 -35.28 -1.21 -25.40
CA ALA A 1218 -36.17 -0.34 -26.17
C ALA A 1218 -37.50 -1.01 -26.56
N SER A 1219 -37.55 -2.34 -26.64
CA SER A 1219 -38.78 -3.10 -26.94
C SER A 1219 -39.12 -4.08 -25.82
N LYS A 1220 -40.33 -3.93 -25.25
CA LYS A 1220 -40.91 -4.90 -24.30
C LYS A 1220 -40.88 -6.31 -24.85
N GLU A 1221 -41.34 -6.49 -26.09
CA GLU A 1221 -41.40 -7.79 -26.76
C GLU A 1221 -40.01 -8.44 -26.91
N ASN A 1222 -38.96 -7.66 -27.19
CA ASN A 1222 -37.60 -8.19 -27.29
C ASN A 1222 -37.02 -8.57 -25.93
N PHE A 1223 -37.32 -7.81 -24.88
CA PHE A 1223 -36.86 -8.14 -23.53
C PHE A 1223 -37.57 -9.38 -22.96
N LEU A 1224 -38.88 -9.51 -23.16
CA LEU A 1224 -39.62 -10.67 -22.66
C LEU A 1224 -39.18 -11.99 -23.34
N LYS A 1225 -38.67 -11.94 -24.58
CA LYS A 1225 -38.03 -13.10 -25.27
C LYS A 1225 -36.75 -13.61 -24.60
N LEU A 1226 -36.19 -12.89 -23.61
CA LEU A 1226 -35.12 -13.43 -22.76
C LEU A 1226 -35.61 -14.50 -21.77
N TYR A 1227 -36.92 -14.63 -21.57
CA TYR A 1227 -37.49 -15.48 -20.53
C TYR A 1227 -38.62 -16.38 -21.06
N PHE A 1228 -38.86 -17.49 -20.39
CA PHE A 1228 -39.96 -18.41 -20.69
C PHE A 1228 -40.56 -19.04 -19.44
N SER A 1229 -41.78 -19.57 -19.58
CA SER A 1229 -42.46 -20.41 -18.60
C SER A 1229 -42.94 -21.70 -19.29
N GLU A 1230 -42.89 -22.81 -18.59
CA GLU A 1230 -43.40 -24.10 -19.06
C GLU A 1230 -44.93 -24.18 -18.88
N LYS A 1231 -45.60 -25.06 -19.64
CA LYS A 1231 -47.07 -25.17 -19.69
C LYS A 1231 -47.73 -25.49 -18.33
N ASN A 1232 -46.96 -26.07 -17.39
CA ASN A 1232 -47.43 -26.49 -16.08
C ASN A 1232 -46.93 -25.58 -14.94
N ASP A 1233 -46.20 -24.49 -15.23
CA ASP A 1233 -45.67 -23.58 -14.21
C ASP A 1233 -46.79 -22.86 -13.45
N ARG A 1234 -46.69 -22.83 -12.12
CA ARG A 1234 -47.55 -22.01 -11.27
C ARG A 1234 -46.83 -20.70 -10.90
N LEU A 1235 -46.89 -19.71 -11.80
CA LEU A 1235 -46.33 -18.38 -11.57
C LEU A 1235 -47.03 -17.63 -10.41
N CYS A 1236 -46.36 -16.62 -9.86
CA CYS A 1236 -46.83 -15.87 -8.68
C CYS A 1236 -47.16 -14.41 -9.02
N TYR A 1237 -48.39 -14.00 -8.73
CA TYR A 1237 -48.95 -12.65 -8.99
C TYR A 1237 -49.23 -11.87 -7.68
N ASP A 1238 -48.49 -12.19 -6.62
CA ASP A 1238 -48.51 -11.42 -5.37
C ASP A 1238 -47.83 -10.05 -5.60
N PRO A 1239 -48.50 -8.90 -5.30
CA PRO A 1239 -47.96 -7.57 -5.54
C PRO A 1239 -46.73 -7.22 -4.70
N SER A 1240 -46.37 -8.03 -3.69
CA SER A 1240 -45.10 -7.92 -2.95
C SER A 1240 -43.90 -8.46 -3.77
N LEU A 1241 -43.71 -7.90 -4.97
CA LEU A 1241 -42.67 -8.35 -5.91
C LEU A 1241 -41.25 -8.23 -5.32
N PRO A 1242 -40.32 -9.10 -5.72
CA PRO A 1242 -38.91 -8.96 -5.35
C PRO A 1242 -38.32 -7.67 -5.94
N THR A 1243 -37.26 -7.15 -5.32
CA THR A 1243 -36.60 -5.96 -5.87
C THR A 1243 -35.94 -6.25 -7.23
N THR A 1244 -36.03 -5.26 -8.11
CA THR A 1244 -35.52 -5.26 -9.49
C THR A 1244 -34.04 -4.84 -9.60
N ASP A 1245 -33.40 -4.47 -8.48
CA ASP A 1245 -32.06 -3.92 -8.30
C ASP A 1245 -31.00 -4.30 -9.36
N TRP A 1246 -30.56 -3.28 -10.11
CA TRP A 1246 -29.53 -3.37 -11.15
C TRP A 1246 -28.10 -3.13 -10.67
#